data_AF-A0A1M7QNC0-F1
#
_entry.id   AF-A0A1M7QNC0-F1
#
_cell.length_a   1.000
_cell.length_b   1.000
_cell.length_c   1.000
_cell.angle_alpha   90.00
_cell.angle_beta   90.00
_cell.angle_gamma   90.00
#
_symmetry.space_group_name_H-M   'P 1'
#
loop_
_entity.id
_entity.type
_entity.pdbx_description
1 polymer ?
#
loop_
_entity_poly.entity_id
_entity_poly.type
_entity_poly.pdbx_seq_one_letter_code
_entity_poly.pdbx_strand_id
1 'polypeptide(L)'
;MKRRHAVKAIALGSVTPHLLLGGTAGFVPAPKRNRKVGSAAFASQWDEWPDMPWVGPEYWGNRLQDWEIQDGRAICVISDKNRSLHCLTHQMAPETGDFDIQVKMKWHNSAVKGQADAYAGFRLAAKGKFDDYRSAAVFGQGLDAGITGAGYLFIGDKTGSQQLSLDDEIVLKMGGRGHELQLKAQDQQTGKLLAMLTYAQPGATWEGNLALVAHFPEADSDSPSVSFSDWQISGSKIIGDEAQTFGPVCFAQYTLHGGILKLAAQLAPVDSISGLELSLQIRKNGNWETLQQSRPDALGRVAHFRQENWTANQATPYRIKLDLPLKSGIATYYYTGTIAREPGEQEQVKMAVFSCNADYGFPDQEVSNHSLKHQPDMAVFLGDQFYESTGGFGIQTAPLEKSSLDYLRKWYMFGWSYREIFRHIPSAFIPDDHDVYHGNVWGEGGKNAPTNEGWGYVAQDQGGYKMPPEWVNMVQLTQTGHLPDPFDPRPVKQGIGTYYTDWVYGGVSFAILEDRKFKSAPKNVLPEEAMVTNGFIQNPEFDIKEHYDIDAQLLGERQLEFLQHWSTDWSKGAEMKAVLSQTNFCTVATLPEGSIIDSIVPRLPIPNPGEYVPGDAPTSDMDSNGWPQKGRDEALKIIRKGFALHVAGDQHLASVVHYGVDEFEDAGYAFAGPALNNLFPRRWWPPLEQKQGELPGKPAYTGKFHDGFGNKMTVHAVANPKKTGQEPALIHDRSTGYGIVIFDKVQKTMSMECWPRYMDPERNPDGQFEGWPMTISQQDNYAKASIGYLPELDLREWNKPVVQVIDEETGELVYGLRVREKNFRPRIFKDRKYQVKVWEADEEVPQIFSGLALDHEEKASLFVARRA
;
A
#
# COMPACT_ATOMS: atom_id res chain seq x y z
N MET A 1 33.63 -56.35 12.23
CA MET A 1 32.68 -57.50 12.26
C MET A 1 31.82 -57.43 13.52
N LYS A 2 30.55 -57.88 13.46
CA LYS A 2 29.67 -58.49 14.51
C LYS A 2 29.88 -58.11 16.00
N ARG A 3 28.86 -58.00 16.88
CA ARG A 3 27.38 -57.89 16.82
C ARG A 3 26.91 -57.50 18.24
N ARG A 4 25.72 -56.87 18.35
CA ARG A 4 25.01 -56.47 19.59
C ARG A 4 24.89 -57.56 20.67
N HIS A 5 24.77 -57.18 21.95
CA HIS A 5 23.83 -57.79 22.91
C HIS A 5 23.47 -56.84 24.08
N ALA A 6 22.39 -57.15 24.80
CA ALA A 6 21.82 -56.39 25.93
C ALA A 6 21.04 -57.40 26.86
N VAL A 7 20.42 -57.06 28.00
CA VAL A 7 19.93 -55.78 28.56
C VAL A 7 19.71 -55.89 30.10
N LYS A 8 19.46 -54.75 30.81
CA LYS A 8 19.04 -54.59 32.23
C LYS A 8 20.16 -54.77 33.29
N ALA A 9 20.15 -54.10 34.46
CA ALA A 9 19.04 -53.42 35.17
C ALA A 9 19.44 -52.23 36.11
N ILE A 10 18.56 -51.22 36.18
CA ILE A 10 18.03 -50.51 37.39
C ILE A 10 18.88 -49.48 38.21
N ALA A 11 18.37 -48.24 38.16
CA ALA A 11 18.24 -47.17 39.19
C ALA A 11 19.45 -46.61 39.99
N LEU A 12 19.78 -45.33 39.73
CA LEU A 12 19.49 -44.14 40.56
C LEU A 12 20.36 -42.95 40.08
N GLY A 13 19.74 -41.82 39.72
CA GLY A 13 20.48 -40.66 39.18
C GLY A 13 19.56 -39.49 38.87
N SER A 14 19.63 -38.47 39.72
CA SER A 14 18.87 -37.22 39.74
C SER A 14 18.75 -36.44 38.42
N VAL A 15 17.60 -35.77 38.27
CA VAL A 15 17.26 -34.82 37.19
C VAL A 15 17.99 -33.48 37.38
N THR A 16 18.65 -33.01 36.32
CA THR A 16 18.87 -31.58 36.03
C THR A 16 19.06 -31.37 34.52
N PRO A 17 18.10 -30.73 33.80
CA PRO A 17 18.31 -30.31 32.42
C PRO A 17 18.94 -28.92 32.36
N HIS A 18 19.81 -28.70 31.37
CA HIS A 18 20.39 -27.38 31.10
C HIS A 18 19.32 -26.43 30.53
N LEU A 19 19.14 -25.28 31.18
CA LEU A 19 18.39 -24.15 30.65
C LEU A 19 19.37 -23.15 30.01
N LEU A 20 19.43 -23.18 28.69
CA LEU A 20 19.85 -22.05 27.84
C LEU A 20 18.66 -21.81 26.90
N LEU A 21 17.83 -20.79 27.13
CA LEU A 21 18.07 -19.42 26.66
C LEU A 21 18.48 -19.40 25.18
N GLY A 22 17.45 -19.25 24.34
CA GLY A 22 17.53 -19.30 22.88
C GLY A 22 16.14 -19.34 22.24
N GLY A 23 15.17 -18.66 22.86
CA GLY A 23 13.79 -18.59 22.37
C GLY A 23 13.67 -17.57 21.26
N THR A 24 14.15 -17.89 20.06
CA THR A 24 13.73 -17.19 18.86
C THR A 24 12.22 -17.36 18.74
N ALA A 25 11.48 -16.26 18.82
CA ALA A 25 10.05 -16.24 18.55
C ALA A 25 9.85 -16.35 17.04
N GLY A 26 10.18 -17.51 16.47
CA GLY A 26 9.86 -17.83 15.10
C GLY A 26 8.37 -17.63 14.90
N PHE A 27 8.01 -17.07 13.74
CA PHE A 27 6.64 -16.93 13.28
C PHE A 27 5.86 -18.18 13.67
N VAL A 28 4.90 -18.07 14.60
CA VAL A 28 3.89 -19.11 14.75
C VAL A 28 3.13 -19.05 13.43
N PRO A 29 3.26 -20.05 12.55
CA PRO A 29 2.52 -20.01 11.30
C PRO A 29 1.06 -19.92 11.68
N ALA A 30 0.30 -19.00 11.07
CA ALA A 30 -1.14 -18.92 11.30
C ALA A 30 -1.69 -20.35 11.29
N PRO A 31 -2.24 -20.83 12.42
CA PRO A 31 -2.36 -22.27 12.66
C PRO A 31 -3.11 -22.84 11.49
N LYS A 32 -2.49 -23.77 10.75
CA LYS A 32 -3.04 -24.33 9.50
C LYS A 32 -4.50 -24.62 9.75
N ARG A 33 -5.38 -23.74 9.26
CA ARG A 33 -6.82 -23.92 9.41
C ARG A 33 -7.07 -25.19 8.63
N ASN A 34 -7.29 -26.30 9.34
CA ASN A 34 -7.83 -27.51 8.75
C ASN A 34 -9.13 -27.04 8.10
N ARG A 35 -9.10 -26.83 6.77
CA ARG A 35 -10.24 -26.37 6.01
C ARG A 35 -11.35 -27.36 6.32
N LYS A 36 -12.34 -26.94 7.10
CA LYS A 36 -13.58 -27.68 7.26
C LYS A 36 -14.36 -27.43 5.97
N VAL A 37 -13.90 -28.04 4.88
CA VAL A 37 -14.63 -28.12 3.62
C VAL A 37 -15.85 -28.99 3.92
N GLY A 38 -16.91 -28.34 4.37
CA GLY A 38 -18.21 -28.95 4.55
C GLY A 38 -19.00 -28.81 3.27
N SER A 39 -19.77 -29.85 2.95
CA SER A 39 -21.00 -29.68 2.17
C SER A 39 -21.96 -28.88 3.05
N ALA A 40 -21.89 -27.55 2.95
CA ALA A 40 -22.78 -26.63 3.65
C ALA A 40 -23.84 -26.11 2.68
N ALA A 41 -25.08 -25.99 3.17
CA ALA A 41 -26.11 -25.25 2.48
C ALA A 41 -26.04 -23.79 2.95
N PHE A 42 -26.11 -22.87 2.00
CA PHE A 42 -26.13 -21.43 2.22
C PHE A 42 -27.56 -20.90 2.13
N ALA A 43 -27.88 -19.91 2.95
CA ALA A 43 -29.08 -19.09 2.86
C ALA A 43 -28.74 -17.63 3.19
N SER A 44 -29.18 -16.69 2.38
CA SER A 44 -29.05 -15.26 2.64
C SER A 44 -29.87 -14.83 3.85
N GLN A 45 -29.30 -14.01 4.73
CA GLN A 45 -29.96 -13.47 5.93
C GLN A 45 -30.31 -11.97 5.78
N TRP A 46 -30.52 -11.44 4.57
CA TRP A 46 -30.75 -9.99 4.36
C TRP A 46 -31.96 -9.44 5.10
N ASP A 47 -32.95 -10.29 5.39
CA ASP A 47 -34.12 -9.97 6.19
C ASP A 47 -33.79 -9.63 7.66
N GLU A 48 -32.69 -10.17 8.18
CA GLU A 48 -32.17 -9.93 9.54
C GLU A 48 -31.40 -8.61 9.69
N TRP A 49 -30.86 -8.06 8.60
CA TRP A 49 -30.14 -6.79 8.63
C TRP A 49 -31.10 -5.59 8.54
N PRO A 50 -30.80 -4.45 9.19
CA PRO A 50 -31.47 -3.20 8.89
C PRO A 50 -31.14 -2.72 7.47
N ASP A 51 -31.85 -1.71 6.99
CA ASP A 51 -31.54 -1.10 5.68
C ASP A 51 -30.18 -0.38 5.74
N MET A 52 -29.30 -0.64 4.78
CA MET A 52 -27.93 -0.12 4.77
C MET A 52 -27.22 -0.22 3.40
N PRO A 53 -26.21 0.62 3.14
CA PRO A 53 -25.41 0.59 1.91
C PRO A 53 -24.35 -0.54 1.88
N TRP A 54 -24.69 -1.70 2.43
CA TRP A 54 -23.87 -2.91 2.41
C TRP A 54 -24.75 -4.16 2.53
N VAL A 55 -24.36 -5.23 1.83
CA VAL A 55 -25.17 -6.45 1.65
C VAL A 55 -24.76 -7.62 2.55
N GLY A 56 -23.77 -7.43 3.41
CA GLY A 56 -23.35 -8.40 4.44
C GLY A 56 -21.95 -9.02 4.22
N PRO A 57 -21.40 -9.70 5.24
CA PRO A 57 -20.01 -10.20 5.25
C PRO A 57 -19.77 -11.39 4.31
N GLU A 58 -20.81 -12.10 3.89
CA GLU A 58 -20.73 -13.27 3.00
C GLU A 58 -20.62 -12.88 1.51
N TYR A 59 -20.57 -11.59 1.17
CA TYR A 59 -20.73 -11.12 -0.20
C TYR A 59 -19.69 -10.10 -0.67
N TRP A 60 -19.52 -10.03 -1.99
CA TRP A 60 -18.81 -8.94 -2.66
C TRP A 60 -19.66 -8.36 -3.79
N GLY A 61 -20.03 -7.09 -3.64
CA GLY A 61 -20.75 -6.33 -4.64
C GLY A 61 -19.80 -5.64 -5.62
N ASN A 62 -19.98 -5.90 -6.92
CA ASN A 62 -19.39 -5.14 -8.00
C ASN A 62 -20.46 -4.17 -8.55
N ARG A 63 -20.43 -2.87 -8.21
CA ARG A 63 -19.58 -2.21 -7.21
C ARG A 63 -20.24 -2.17 -5.83
N LEU A 64 -19.45 -1.95 -4.77
CA LEU A 64 -19.93 -1.81 -3.39
C LEU A 64 -21.11 -0.83 -3.29
N GLN A 65 -20.98 0.36 -3.89
CA GLN A 65 -21.98 1.42 -3.80
C GLN A 65 -23.26 1.17 -4.61
N ASP A 66 -23.29 0.11 -5.43
CA ASP A 66 -24.42 -0.22 -6.29
C ASP A 66 -25.36 -1.28 -5.68
N TRP A 67 -24.99 -1.83 -4.50
CA TRP A 67 -25.73 -2.89 -3.80
C TRP A 67 -26.04 -2.52 -2.36
N GLU A 68 -27.31 -2.54 -1.99
CA GLU A 68 -27.80 -2.14 -0.65
C GLU A 68 -28.78 -3.17 -0.09
N ILE A 69 -28.99 -3.18 1.22
CA ILE A 69 -30.13 -3.85 1.85
C ILE A 69 -31.26 -2.82 2.01
N GLN A 70 -32.43 -3.14 1.49
CA GLN A 70 -33.66 -2.38 1.68
C GLN A 70 -34.85 -3.35 1.83
N ASP A 71 -35.71 -3.14 2.83
CA ASP A 71 -36.88 -4.00 3.14
C ASP A 71 -36.51 -5.50 3.28
N GLY A 72 -35.30 -5.81 3.75
CA GLY A 72 -34.81 -7.18 3.89
C GLY A 72 -34.39 -7.87 2.58
N ARG A 73 -34.08 -7.10 1.54
CA ARG A 73 -33.69 -7.58 0.21
C ARG A 73 -32.37 -6.95 -0.20
N ALA A 74 -31.52 -7.68 -0.92
CA ALA A 74 -30.40 -7.06 -1.63
C ALA A 74 -30.93 -6.39 -2.91
N ILE A 75 -30.78 -5.09 -3.03
CA ILE A 75 -31.23 -4.29 -4.18
C ILE A 75 -30.00 -3.78 -4.93
N CYS A 76 -29.98 -3.96 -6.25
CA CYS A 76 -29.06 -3.21 -7.10
C CYS A 76 -29.70 -1.85 -7.42
N VAL A 77 -29.17 -0.79 -6.81
CA VAL A 77 -29.82 0.53 -6.76
C VAL A 77 -29.61 1.38 -8.01
N ILE A 78 -28.93 0.84 -9.02
CA ILE A 78 -28.77 1.44 -10.36
C ILE A 78 -29.10 0.41 -11.45
N SER A 79 -29.27 0.89 -12.68
CA SER A 79 -29.46 0.06 -13.87
C SER A 79 -28.28 0.26 -14.82
N ASP A 80 -27.29 -0.63 -14.76
CA ASP A 80 -26.08 -0.55 -15.61
C ASP A 80 -25.53 -1.96 -15.88
N LYS A 81 -24.48 -2.05 -16.69
CA LYS A 81 -23.85 -3.29 -17.16
C LYS A 81 -23.18 -4.06 -16.03
N ASN A 82 -23.35 -5.38 -16.06
CA ASN A 82 -22.52 -6.33 -15.32
C ASN A 82 -22.35 -6.00 -13.82
N ARG A 83 -23.45 -5.62 -13.14
CA ARG A 83 -23.45 -5.51 -11.69
C ARG A 83 -23.65 -6.88 -11.10
N SER A 84 -22.64 -7.37 -10.36
CA SER A 84 -22.68 -8.71 -9.77
C SER A 84 -22.56 -8.66 -8.25
N LEU A 85 -23.18 -9.63 -7.59
CA LEU A 85 -23.12 -9.84 -6.15
C LEU A 85 -22.66 -11.26 -5.88
N HIS A 86 -21.35 -11.44 -5.65
CA HIS A 86 -20.72 -12.74 -5.47
C HIS A 86 -20.94 -13.26 -4.04
N CYS A 87 -21.21 -14.56 -3.90
CA CYS A 87 -21.08 -15.26 -2.62
C CYS A 87 -19.59 -15.57 -2.39
N LEU A 88 -19.09 -15.16 -1.22
CA LEU A 88 -17.71 -15.39 -0.81
C LEU A 88 -17.53 -16.68 -0.03
N THR A 89 -18.56 -17.16 0.67
CA THR A 89 -18.41 -18.34 1.53
C THR A 89 -18.72 -19.66 0.82
N HIS A 90 -19.36 -19.64 -0.35
CA HIS A 90 -19.76 -20.85 -1.07
C HIS A 90 -19.41 -20.79 -2.56
N GLN A 91 -18.75 -21.84 -3.05
CA GLN A 91 -18.36 -21.99 -4.46
C GLN A 91 -18.76 -23.36 -5.03
N MET A 92 -18.74 -23.46 -6.36
CA MET A 92 -18.87 -24.72 -7.06
C MET A 92 -17.50 -25.42 -7.12
N ALA A 93 -17.42 -26.63 -6.57
CA ALA A 93 -16.20 -27.42 -6.44
C ALA A 93 -15.69 -27.93 -7.82
N PRO A 94 -14.40 -28.27 -7.97
CA PRO A 94 -13.88 -28.94 -9.16
C PRO A 94 -14.47 -30.34 -9.38
N GLU A 95 -14.84 -31.05 -8.30
CA GLU A 95 -15.37 -32.41 -8.38
C GLU A 95 -16.76 -32.49 -9.02
N THR A 96 -17.11 -33.65 -9.57
CA THR A 96 -18.46 -33.94 -10.07
C THR A 96 -19.46 -34.03 -8.93
N GLY A 97 -20.61 -33.39 -9.08
CA GLY A 97 -21.71 -33.43 -8.13
C GLY A 97 -22.94 -32.70 -8.67
N ASP A 98 -23.98 -32.66 -7.84
CA ASP A 98 -25.23 -32.00 -8.14
C ASP A 98 -25.35 -30.71 -7.32
N PHE A 99 -26.09 -29.72 -7.82
CA PHE A 99 -26.41 -28.50 -7.07
C PHE A 99 -27.82 -28.01 -7.36
N ASP A 100 -28.39 -27.27 -6.41
CA ASP A 100 -29.65 -26.54 -6.53
C ASP A 100 -29.48 -25.16 -5.89
N ILE A 101 -29.83 -24.12 -6.66
CA ILE A 101 -29.80 -22.71 -6.29
C ILE A 101 -31.19 -22.12 -6.48
N GLN A 102 -31.66 -21.30 -5.55
CA GLN A 102 -32.94 -20.58 -5.62
C GLN A 102 -32.74 -19.12 -5.24
N VAL A 103 -33.47 -18.20 -5.87
CA VAL A 103 -33.62 -16.81 -5.38
C VAL A 103 -35.02 -16.28 -5.73
N LYS A 104 -35.60 -15.41 -4.90
CA LYS A 104 -36.75 -14.57 -5.24
C LYS A 104 -36.24 -13.29 -5.91
N MET A 105 -36.80 -12.93 -7.05
CA MET A 105 -36.37 -11.79 -7.85
C MET A 105 -37.55 -10.88 -8.21
N LYS A 106 -37.36 -9.57 -8.07
CA LYS A 106 -38.32 -8.54 -8.48
C LYS A 106 -37.63 -7.42 -9.26
N TRP A 107 -38.15 -7.09 -10.43
CA TRP A 107 -37.70 -5.96 -11.23
C TRP A 107 -38.23 -4.63 -10.67
N HIS A 108 -37.43 -3.57 -10.83
CA HIS A 108 -37.79 -2.21 -10.41
C HIS A 108 -37.79 -1.23 -11.59
N ASN A 109 -36.81 -1.32 -12.49
CA ASN A 109 -36.75 -0.43 -13.65
C ASN A 109 -37.76 -0.84 -14.74
N SER A 110 -38.85 -0.08 -14.89
CA SER A 110 -39.88 -0.32 -15.90
C SER A 110 -39.41 -0.14 -17.35
N ALA A 111 -38.34 0.63 -17.60
CA ALA A 111 -37.77 0.83 -18.95
C ALA A 111 -37.14 -0.44 -19.53
N VAL A 112 -36.88 -1.45 -18.68
CA VAL A 112 -36.35 -2.76 -19.10
C VAL A 112 -37.30 -3.55 -20.00
N LYS A 113 -38.61 -3.26 -19.94
CA LYS A 113 -39.65 -4.05 -20.60
C LYS A 113 -39.48 -4.04 -22.12
N GLY A 114 -39.20 -5.22 -22.67
CA GLY A 114 -38.93 -5.43 -24.10
C GLY A 114 -37.46 -5.39 -24.49
N GLN A 115 -36.54 -5.02 -23.59
CA GLN A 115 -35.11 -5.05 -23.85
C GLN A 115 -34.57 -6.49 -23.75
N ALA A 116 -34.23 -7.10 -24.89
CA ALA A 116 -33.73 -8.49 -24.92
C ALA A 116 -32.34 -8.63 -24.29
N ASP A 117 -31.49 -7.60 -24.41
CA ASP A 117 -30.09 -7.60 -23.95
C ASP A 117 -29.93 -7.20 -22.47
N ALA A 118 -31.00 -6.70 -21.83
CA ALA A 118 -31.05 -6.53 -20.38
C ALA A 118 -31.40 -7.86 -19.72
N TYR A 119 -30.79 -8.19 -18.58
CA TYR A 119 -31.06 -9.42 -17.86
C TYR A 119 -30.74 -9.36 -16.36
N ALA A 120 -31.39 -10.25 -15.59
CA ALA A 120 -31.08 -10.47 -14.18
C ALA A 120 -31.25 -11.94 -13.79
N GLY A 121 -30.44 -12.42 -12.84
CA GLY A 121 -30.46 -13.81 -12.38
C GLY A 121 -29.17 -14.23 -11.70
N PHE A 122 -28.66 -15.41 -12.10
CA PHE A 122 -27.43 -16.01 -11.58
C PHE A 122 -26.25 -15.84 -12.54
N ARG A 123 -25.04 -15.79 -11.98
CA ARG A 123 -23.78 -16.12 -12.65
C ARG A 123 -23.18 -17.36 -12.00
N LEU A 124 -22.89 -18.37 -12.81
CA LEU A 124 -22.40 -19.68 -12.37
C LEU A 124 -20.94 -19.89 -12.77
N ALA A 125 -20.22 -20.68 -11.98
CA ALA A 125 -18.86 -21.14 -12.29
C ALA A 125 -17.90 -19.99 -12.67
N ALA A 126 -18.00 -18.85 -11.97
CA ALA A 126 -17.21 -17.67 -12.31
C ALA A 126 -15.74 -17.85 -11.93
N LYS A 127 -14.83 -17.58 -12.86
CA LYS A 127 -13.38 -17.63 -12.64
C LYS A 127 -12.72 -16.30 -12.98
N GLY A 128 -11.75 -15.90 -12.15
CA GLY A 128 -10.97 -14.68 -12.32
C GLY A 128 -9.71 -14.91 -13.17
N LYS A 129 -8.78 -13.94 -13.13
CA LYS A 129 -7.46 -14.04 -13.77
C LYS A 129 -6.57 -15.09 -13.08
N PHE A 130 -6.77 -15.30 -11.78
CA PHE A 130 -6.05 -16.26 -10.94
C PHE A 130 -7.01 -17.27 -10.31
N ASP A 131 -6.47 -18.42 -9.93
CA ASP A 131 -7.17 -19.48 -9.20
C ASP A 131 -7.34 -19.12 -7.71
N ASP A 132 -8.13 -18.06 -7.46
CA ASP A 132 -8.49 -17.57 -6.14
C ASP A 132 -9.90 -16.98 -6.18
N TYR A 133 -10.73 -17.32 -5.18
CA TYR A 133 -12.12 -16.86 -5.07
C TYR A 133 -12.24 -15.33 -5.07
N ARG A 134 -11.21 -14.59 -4.62
CA ARG A 134 -11.16 -13.12 -4.67
C ARG A 134 -11.01 -12.61 -6.09
N SER A 135 -10.11 -13.22 -6.88
CA SER A 135 -9.93 -12.88 -8.30
C SER A 135 -11.24 -13.10 -9.06
N ALA A 136 -11.95 -14.20 -8.76
CA ALA A 136 -13.28 -14.49 -9.29
C ALA A 136 -14.39 -13.59 -8.71
N ALA A 137 -14.24 -13.02 -7.51
CA ALA A 137 -15.20 -12.09 -6.93
C ALA A 137 -15.13 -10.69 -7.57
N VAL A 138 -13.97 -10.24 -8.04
CA VAL A 138 -13.80 -8.92 -8.68
C VAL A 138 -13.85 -9.00 -10.20
N PHE A 139 -13.15 -9.96 -10.82
CA PHE A 139 -12.98 -10.07 -12.27
C PHE A 139 -13.67 -11.31 -12.89
N GLY A 140 -14.52 -11.99 -12.12
CA GLY A 140 -15.09 -13.28 -12.49
C GLY A 140 -16.00 -13.23 -13.72
N GLN A 141 -15.60 -13.95 -14.76
CA GLN A 141 -16.46 -14.30 -15.88
C GLN A 141 -16.97 -15.74 -15.70
N GLY A 142 -18.25 -15.97 -16.01
CA GLY A 142 -18.93 -17.25 -15.80
C GLY A 142 -20.14 -17.39 -16.72
N LEU A 143 -20.95 -18.41 -16.51
CA LEU A 143 -22.18 -18.63 -17.27
C LEU A 143 -23.35 -17.90 -16.61
N ASP A 144 -23.85 -16.85 -17.28
CA ASP A 144 -25.02 -16.11 -16.82
C ASP A 144 -26.32 -16.83 -17.22
N ALA A 145 -27.31 -16.83 -16.32
CA ALA A 145 -28.59 -17.50 -16.51
C ALA A 145 -29.68 -16.83 -15.68
N GLY A 146 -30.84 -16.54 -16.28
CA GLY A 146 -31.85 -15.72 -15.62
C GLY A 146 -33.07 -15.41 -16.48
N ILE A 147 -33.60 -14.20 -16.31
CA ILE A 147 -34.70 -13.64 -17.09
C ILE A 147 -34.20 -12.40 -17.84
N THR A 148 -34.56 -12.26 -19.11
CA THR A 148 -34.28 -11.04 -19.91
C THR A 148 -35.33 -9.95 -19.67
N GLY A 149 -35.04 -8.71 -20.02
CA GLY A 149 -35.99 -7.59 -20.02
C GLY A 149 -37.16 -7.76 -20.99
N ALA A 150 -37.00 -8.63 -22.00
CA ALA A 150 -38.09 -9.10 -22.86
C ALA A 150 -38.99 -10.16 -22.19
N GLY A 151 -38.65 -10.66 -21.01
CA GLY A 151 -39.43 -11.62 -20.23
C GLY A 151 -39.13 -13.09 -20.48
N TYR A 152 -37.99 -13.45 -21.10
CA TYR A 152 -37.68 -14.84 -21.42
C TYR A 152 -36.60 -15.42 -20.50
N LEU A 153 -36.72 -16.70 -20.14
CA LEU A 153 -35.63 -17.44 -19.49
C LEU A 153 -34.43 -17.57 -20.44
N PHE A 154 -33.21 -17.48 -19.91
CA PHE A 154 -31.99 -17.78 -20.66
C PHE A 154 -30.94 -18.53 -19.83
N ILE A 155 -30.06 -19.28 -20.50
CA ILE A 155 -28.84 -19.89 -19.94
C ILE A 155 -27.74 -19.75 -21.00
N GLY A 156 -26.79 -18.85 -20.77
CA GLY A 156 -25.85 -18.39 -21.82
C GLY A 156 -26.61 -17.95 -23.08
N ASP A 157 -26.12 -18.36 -24.25
CA ASP A 157 -26.72 -18.00 -25.55
C ASP A 157 -28.09 -18.67 -25.82
N LYS A 158 -28.59 -19.53 -24.92
CA LYS A 158 -29.85 -20.25 -25.11
C LYS A 158 -31.01 -19.52 -24.42
N THR A 159 -32.01 -19.13 -25.21
CA THR A 159 -33.25 -18.48 -24.71
C THR A 159 -34.46 -19.43 -24.78
N GLY A 160 -35.38 -19.31 -23.84
CA GLY A 160 -36.67 -20.02 -23.82
C GLY A 160 -37.75 -19.32 -24.64
N SER A 161 -38.87 -20.02 -24.90
CA SER A 161 -39.97 -19.51 -25.74
C SER A 161 -41.17 -18.95 -24.96
N GLN A 162 -41.18 -19.11 -23.64
CA GLN A 162 -42.27 -18.68 -22.75
C GLN A 162 -41.97 -17.29 -22.20
N GLN A 163 -42.84 -16.32 -22.48
CA GLN A 163 -42.72 -14.96 -21.98
C GLN A 163 -43.36 -14.84 -20.59
N LEU A 164 -42.65 -14.19 -19.68
CA LEU A 164 -43.01 -13.97 -18.29
C LEU A 164 -43.45 -12.51 -18.08
N SER A 165 -44.37 -12.31 -17.15
CA SER A 165 -44.63 -10.97 -16.58
C SER A 165 -43.39 -10.51 -15.81
N LEU A 166 -42.99 -9.24 -15.96
CA LEU A 166 -41.92 -8.63 -15.16
C LEU A 166 -42.44 -7.77 -14.01
N ASP A 167 -43.77 -7.63 -13.88
CA ASP A 167 -44.41 -6.84 -12.82
C ASP A 167 -44.54 -7.62 -11.50
N ASP A 168 -44.52 -8.96 -11.57
CA ASP A 168 -44.71 -9.88 -10.45
C ASP A 168 -43.36 -10.35 -9.86
N GLU A 169 -43.35 -10.78 -8.59
CA GLU A 169 -42.18 -11.43 -8.00
C GLU A 169 -42.07 -12.89 -8.48
N ILE A 170 -40.87 -13.26 -8.95
CA ILE A 170 -40.59 -14.57 -9.52
C ILE A 170 -39.59 -15.32 -8.63
N VAL A 171 -39.88 -16.59 -8.34
CA VAL A 171 -38.90 -17.52 -7.77
C VAL A 171 -38.12 -18.17 -8.92
N LEU A 172 -36.84 -17.83 -9.03
CA LEU A 172 -35.92 -18.41 -10.00
C LEU A 172 -35.18 -19.57 -9.37
N LYS A 173 -35.13 -20.74 -10.03
CA LYS A 173 -34.43 -21.94 -9.54
C LYS A 173 -33.52 -22.52 -10.62
N MET A 174 -32.26 -22.73 -10.28
CA MET A 174 -31.26 -23.38 -11.13
C MET A 174 -30.82 -24.69 -10.49
N GLY A 175 -31.06 -25.81 -11.16
CA GLY A 175 -30.54 -27.13 -10.76
C GLY A 175 -29.53 -27.64 -11.77
N GLY A 176 -28.36 -28.09 -11.32
CA GLY A 176 -27.36 -28.75 -12.16
C GLY A 176 -27.21 -30.23 -11.82
N ARG A 177 -27.16 -31.08 -12.85
CA ARG A 177 -26.98 -32.54 -12.75
C ARG A 177 -25.95 -33.00 -13.80
N GLY A 178 -24.72 -33.28 -13.36
CA GLY A 178 -23.60 -33.53 -14.26
C GLY A 178 -23.33 -32.36 -15.22
N HIS A 179 -23.50 -32.58 -16.53
CA HIS A 179 -23.31 -31.55 -17.57
C HIS A 179 -24.60 -30.80 -17.96
N GLU A 180 -25.75 -31.15 -17.37
CA GLU A 180 -27.05 -30.52 -17.64
C GLU A 180 -27.42 -29.50 -16.55
N LEU A 181 -27.90 -28.34 -16.99
CA LEU A 181 -28.45 -27.26 -16.18
C LEU A 181 -29.93 -27.08 -16.52
N GLN A 182 -30.75 -26.86 -15.50
CA GLN A 182 -32.20 -26.63 -15.63
C GLN A 182 -32.63 -25.41 -14.83
N LEU A 183 -33.04 -24.36 -15.56
CA LEU A 183 -33.60 -23.14 -15.01
C LEU A 183 -35.13 -23.19 -15.01
N LYS A 184 -35.75 -22.77 -13.92
CA LYS A 184 -37.21 -22.66 -13.75
C LYS A 184 -37.59 -21.30 -13.20
N ALA A 185 -38.64 -20.70 -13.74
CA ALA A 185 -39.35 -19.60 -13.13
C ALA A 185 -40.66 -20.11 -12.52
N GLN A 186 -40.92 -19.78 -11.26
CA GLN A 186 -42.18 -20.07 -10.58
C GLN A 186 -42.80 -18.77 -10.06
N ASP A 187 -44.13 -18.70 -10.12
CA ASP A 187 -44.90 -17.64 -9.46
C ASP A 187 -44.73 -17.74 -7.94
N GLN A 188 -44.42 -16.62 -7.29
CA GLN A 188 -44.09 -16.60 -5.86
C GLN A 188 -45.28 -16.95 -4.95
N GLN A 189 -46.50 -16.54 -5.32
CA GLN A 189 -47.69 -16.69 -4.47
C GLN A 189 -48.29 -18.09 -4.57
N THR A 190 -48.32 -18.65 -5.77
CA THR A 190 -48.99 -19.93 -6.09
C THR A 190 -48.03 -21.10 -6.24
N GLY A 191 -46.71 -20.84 -6.36
CA GLY A 191 -45.70 -21.86 -6.66
C GLY A 191 -45.80 -22.46 -8.08
N LYS A 192 -46.72 -21.94 -8.91
CA LYS A 192 -46.98 -22.45 -10.26
C LYS A 192 -45.74 -22.28 -11.13
N LEU A 193 -45.33 -23.34 -11.83
CA LEU A 193 -44.30 -23.25 -12.87
C LEU A 193 -44.78 -22.34 -14.00
N LEU A 194 -44.04 -21.27 -14.28
CA LEU A 194 -44.32 -20.31 -15.34
C LEU A 194 -43.53 -20.65 -16.61
N ALA A 195 -42.23 -20.95 -16.46
CA ALA A 195 -41.36 -21.36 -17.56
C ALA A 195 -40.26 -22.32 -17.09
N MET A 196 -39.72 -23.09 -18.03
CA MET A 196 -38.56 -23.97 -17.82
C MET A 196 -37.63 -23.96 -19.03
N LEU A 197 -36.32 -23.96 -18.78
CA LEU A 197 -35.28 -24.07 -19.80
C LEU A 197 -34.19 -25.05 -19.34
N THR A 198 -33.87 -26.03 -20.19
CA THR A 198 -32.73 -26.94 -19.99
C THR A 198 -31.59 -26.57 -20.94
N TYR A 199 -30.36 -26.58 -20.46
CA TYR A 199 -29.12 -26.34 -21.20
C TYR A 199 -28.12 -27.45 -20.86
N ALA A 200 -27.40 -27.97 -21.85
CA ALA A 200 -26.40 -29.02 -21.63
C ALA A 200 -25.12 -28.67 -22.39
N GLN A 201 -23.98 -28.70 -21.69
CA GLN A 201 -22.67 -28.39 -22.25
C GLN A 201 -21.71 -29.55 -21.94
N PRO A 202 -21.50 -30.48 -22.89
CA PRO A 202 -20.62 -31.63 -22.69
C PRO A 202 -19.21 -31.20 -22.25
N GLY A 203 -18.72 -31.77 -21.15
CA GLY A 203 -17.39 -31.49 -20.61
C GLY A 203 -17.28 -30.22 -19.76
N ALA A 204 -18.38 -29.50 -19.51
CA ALA A 204 -18.38 -28.40 -18.54
C ALA A 204 -18.13 -28.91 -17.12
N THR A 205 -17.12 -28.37 -16.44
CA THR A 205 -16.77 -28.75 -15.06
C THR A 205 -17.64 -28.06 -14.01
N TRP A 206 -18.30 -26.94 -14.36
CA TRP A 206 -19.10 -26.09 -13.47
C TRP A 206 -18.37 -25.78 -12.14
N GLU A 207 -17.20 -25.15 -12.23
CA GLU A 207 -16.32 -24.85 -11.11
C GLU A 207 -16.07 -23.34 -11.02
N GLY A 208 -16.13 -22.78 -9.81
CA GLY A 208 -15.86 -21.36 -9.56
C GLY A 208 -16.92 -20.69 -8.67
N ASN A 209 -16.85 -19.37 -8.56
CA ASN A 209 -17.75 -18.60 -7.71
C ASN A 209 -19.20 -18.61 -8.23
N LEU A 210 -20.13 -18.43 -7.30
CA LEU A 210 -21.54 -18.16 -7.56
C LEU A 210 -21.82 -16.67 -7.30
N ALA A 211 -22.64 -16.06 -8.15
CA ALA A 211 -23.11 -14.70 -7.95
C ALA A 211 -24.56 -14.52 -8.40
N LEU A 212 -25.18 -13.44 -7.92
CA LEU A 212 -26.33 -12.83 -8.58
C LEU A 212 -25.83 -11.76 -9.56
N VAL A 213 -26.59 -11.50 -10.62
CA VAL A 213 -26.21 -10.54 -11.66
C VAL A 213 -27.41 -9.70 -12.10
N ALA A 214 -27.13 -8.42 -12.39
CA ALA A 214 -27.99 -7.47 -13.07
C ALA A 214 -27.19 -6.83 -14.22
N HIS A 215 -27.75 -6.80 -15.42
CA HIS A 215 -27.12 -6.25 -16.61
C HIS A 215 -28.13 -5.44 -17.41
N PHE A 216 -27.81 -4.17 -17.65
CA PHE A 216 -28.62 -3.25 -18.45
C PHE A 216 -27.72 -2.63 -19.53
N PRO A 217 -28.08 -2.69 -20.82
CA PRO A 217 -27.23 -2.25 -21.92
C PRO A 217 -27.11 -0.73 -22.02
N GLU A 218 -28.15 -0.01 -21.57
CA GLU A 218 -28.20 1.43 -21.39
C GLU A 218 -28.07 1.74 -19.90
N ALA A 219 -27.20 2.68 -19.55
CA ALA A 219 -26.92 3.04 -18.16
C ALA A 219 -27.90 4.11 -17.67
N ASP A 220 -28.55 3.83 -16.55
CA ASP A 220 -29.39 4.74 -15.77
C ASP A 220 -28.96 4.65 -14.29
N SER A 221 -28.32 5.72 -13.81
CA SER A 221 -27.78 5.83 -12.45
C SER A 221 -28.85 6.09 -11.38
N ASP A 222 -30.07 6.42 -11.79
CA ASP A 222 -31.09 6.99 -10.92
C ASP A 222 -32.25 6.00 -10.68
N SER A 223 -32.36 4.95 -11.53
CA SER A 223 -33.35 3.88 -11.42
C SER A 223 -32.76 2.57 -10.87
N PRO A 224 -33.23 2.06 -9.71
CA PRO A 224 -32.94 0.71 -9.25
C PRO A 224 -33.33 -0.35 -10.28
N SER A 225 -32.49 -1.36 -10.48
CA SER A 225 -32.69 -2.38 -11.50
C SER A 225 -33.58 -3.54 -11.01
N VAL A 226 -33.10 -4.24 -9.98
CA VAL A 226 -33.63 -5.53 -9.52
C VAL A 226 -33.33 -5.72 -8.03
N SER A 227 -34.21 -6.43 -7.32
CA SER A 227 -33.97 -6.87 -5.95
C SER A 227 -34.12 -8.37 -5.79
N PHE A 228 -33.29 -8.92 -4.91
CA PHE A 228 -33.20 -10.33 -4.58
C PHE A 228 -33.48 -10.58 -3.11
N SER A 229 -34.13 -11.70 -2.80
CA SER A 229 -34.28 -12.21 -1.44
C SER A 229 -34.29 -13.74 -1.43
N ASP A 230 -34.13 -14.36 -0.26
CA ASP A 230 -34.22 -15.81 -0.10
C ASP A 230 -33.28 -16.56 -1.06
N TRP A 231 -32.02 -16.10 -1.15
CA TRP A 231 -30.99 -16.75 -1.96
C TRP A 231 -30.48 -17.98 -1.21
N GLN A 232 -30.72 -19.16 -1.77
CA GLN A 232 -30.31 -20.45 -1.23
C GLN A 232 -29.39 -21.16 -2.20
N ILE A 233 -28.34 -21.82 -1.69
CA ILE A 233 -27.40 -22.64 -2.48
C ILE A 233 -27.19 -23.97 -1.73
N SER A 234 -27.30 -25.11 -2.42
CA SER A 234 -27.10 -26.43 -1.82
C SER A 234 -26.67 -27.49 -2.83
N GLY A 235 -26.20 -28.64 -2.34
CA GLY A 235 -25.89 -29.84 -3.13
C GLY A 235 -24.44 -30.32 -2.99
N SER A 236 -24.16 -31.52 -3.50
CA SER A 236 -22.86 -32.19 -3.38
C SER A 236 -21.73 -31.53 -4.18
N LYS A 237 -22.05 -30.64 -5.12
CA LYS A 237 -21.07 -29.83 -5.86
C LYS A 237 -20.70 -28.51 -5.16
N ILE A 238 -21.31 -28.20 -4.02
CA ILE A 238 -21.07 -26.95 -3.30
C ILE A 238 -20.08 -27.18 -2.16
N ILE A 239 -19.05 -26.35 -2.12
CA ILE A 239 -18.10 -26.27 -1.01
C ILE A 239 -18.32 -24.97 -0.23
N GLY A 240 -18.34 -25.06 1.10
CA GLY A 240 -18.47 -23.93 2.00
C GLY A 240 -17.20 -23.67 2.82
N ASP A 241 -16.84 -22.39 3.00
CA ASP A 241 -15.76 -21.91 3.85
C ASP A 241 -16.07 -20.51 4.41
N GLU A 242 -16.71 -20.47 5.59
CA GLU A 242 -17.07 -19.24 6.31
C GLU A 242 -15.87 -18.32 6.64
N ALA A 243 -14.64 -18.82 6.52
CA ALA A 243 -13.43 -18.01 6.68
C ALA A 243 -13.19 -17.00 5.54
N GLN A 244 -13.92 -17.12 4.43
CA GLN A 244 -13.79 -16.27 3.24
C GLN A 244 -14.63 -14.98 3.31
N THR A 245 -15.38 -14.78 4.40
CA THR A 245 -16.09 -13.54 4.71
C THR A 245 -15.18 -12.31 4.67
N PHE A 246 -15.72 -11.18 4.20
CA PHE A 246 -15.03 -9.89 4.15
C PHE A 246 -15.81 -8.83 4.95
N GLY A 247 -15.30 -8.48 6.12
CA GLY A 247 -15.98 -7.57 7.06
C GLY A 247 -16.79 -8.31 8.13
N PRO A 248 -17.61 -7.61 8.93
CA PRO A 248 -17.78 -6.15 8.94
C PRO A 248 -16.57 -5.39 9.49
N VAL A 249 -15.59 -6.06 10.12
CA VAL A 249 -14.24 -5.51 10.34
C VAL A 249 -13.31 -6.07 9.26
N CYS A 250 -12.94 -5.25 8.28
CA CYS A 250 -12.26 -5.68 7.06
C CYS A 250 -10.76 -5.98 7.30
N PHE A 251 -10.09 -5.05 7.99
CA PHE A 251 -8.68 -5.12 8.38
C PHE A 251 -8.33 -4.05 9.43
N ALA A 252 -7.13 -4.11 9.99
CA ALA A 252 -6.60 -3.08 10.89
C ALA A 252 -5.08 -2.96 10.78
N GLN A 253 -4.58 -1.73 10.91
CA GLN A 253 -3.17 -1.34 10.84
C GLN A 253 -2.81 -0.45 12.03
N TYR A 254 -1.54 -0.43 12.46
CA TYR A 254 -1.11 0.29 13.66
C TYR A 254 0.34 0.79 13.58
N THR A 255 0.66 1.85 14.34
CA THR A 255 2.04 2.22 14.67
C THR A 255 2.29 2.09 16.17
N LEU A 256 3.57 1.92 16.52
CA LEU A 256 4.08 2.06 17.88
C LEU A 256 5.10 3.20 17.87
N HIS A 257 4.92 4.20 18.71
CA HIS A 257 5.78 5.39 18.76
C HIS A 257 5.82 5.99 20.16
N GLY A 258 7.01 6.14 20.76
CA GLY A 258 7.17 6.88 22.03
C GLY A 258 6.30 6.37 23.18
N GLY A 259 6.01 5.07 23.25
CA GLY A 259 5.09 4.50 24.24
C GLY A 259 3.60 4.73 23.93
N ILE A 260 3.24 5.05 22.68
CA ILE A 260 1.86 5.18 22.21
C ILE A 260 1.60 4.12 21.14
N LEU A 261 0.52 3.34 21.33
CA LEU A 261 -0.07 2.50 20.30
C LEU A 261 -1.22 3.28 19.65
N LYS A 262 -1.11 3.52 18.34
CA LYS A 262 -2.22 4.01 17.51
C LYS A 262 -2.64 2.92 16.54
N LEU A 263 -3.94 2.61 16.49
CA LEU A 263 -4.49 1.57 15.60
C LEU A 263 -5.72 2.12 14.89
N ALA A 264 -5.81 1.91 13.57
CA ALA A 264 -6.99 2.14 12.76
C ALA A 264 -7.61 0.79 12.38
N ALA A 265 -8.92 0.63 12.59
CA ALA A 265 -9.70 -0.54 12.17
C ALA A 265 -10.68 -0.12 11.08
N GLN A 266 -10.47 -0.64 9.86
CA GLN A 266 -11.36 -0.41 8.73
C GLN A 266 -12.59 -1.30 8.83
N LEU A 267 -13.77 -0.68 8.80
CA LEU A 267 -15.06 -1.38 8.77
C LEU A 267 -15.68 -1.35 7.37
N ALA A 268 -16.63 -2.24 7.16
CA ALA A 268 -17.64 -2.14 6.10
C ALA A 268 -18.66 -1.03 6.43
N PRO A 269 -19.57 -0.64 5.50
CA PRO A 269 -20.63 0.36 5.74
C PRO A 269 -21.72 -0.10 6.72
N VAL A 270 -21.36 -0.16 8.01
CA VAL A 270 -22.22 -0.53 9.15
C VAL A 270 -22.39 0.60 10.17
N ASP A 271 -21.81 1.78 9.88
CA ASP A 271 -21.81 2.98 10.73
C ASP A 271 -23.22 3.56 10.97
N SER A 272 -24.18 3.24 10.08
CA SER A 272 -25.61 3.60 10.25
C SER A 272 -26.33 2.76 11.31
N ILE A 273 -25.78 1.62 11.77
CA ILE A 273 -26.43 0.78 12.78
C ILE A 273 -26.37 1.46 14.16
N SER A 274 -27.52 1.97 14.60
CA SER A 274 -27.67 2.55 15.94
C SER A 274 -27.32 1.54 17.04
N GLY A 275 -26.41 1.93 17.93
CA GLY A 275 -26.00 1.09 19.06
C GLY A 275 -24.89 0.09 18.75
N LEU A 276 -24.22 0.17 17.59
CA LEU A 276 -23.00 -0.60 17.35
C LEU A 276 -21.93 -0.30 18.43
N GLU A 277 -21.21 -1.33 18.87
CA GLU A 277 -20.12 -1.21 19.82
C GLU A 277 -18.82 -1.81 19.24
N LEU A 278 -17.80 -0.97 19.08
CA LEU A 278 -16.47 -1.40 18.64
C LEU A 278 -15.47 -1.31 19.80
N SER A 279 -14.74 -2.39 20.08
CA SER A 279 -13.72 -2.44 21.13
C SER A 279 -12.42 -3.06 20.65
N LEU A 280 -11.30 -2.40 20.97
CA LEU A 280 -9.96 -2.98 20.90
C LEU A 280 -9.73 -3.79 22.18
N GLN A 281 -9.51 -5.08 22.02
CA GLN A 281 -9.20 -6.01 23.11
C GLN A 281 -7.83 -6.63 22.91
N ILE A 282 -7.09 -6.85 23.99
CA ILE A 282 -5.80 -7.55 23.98
C ILE A 282 -5.83 -8.79 24.87
N ARG A 283 -4.90 -9.71 24.62
CA ARG A 283 -4.79 -10.93 25.41
C ARG A 283 -3.71 -10.82 26.50
N LYS A 284 -4.13 -10.67 27.75
CA LYS A 284 -3.27 -10.62 28.95
C LYS A 284 -3.59 -11.79 29.87
N ASN A 285 -2.55 -12.45 30.39
CA ASN A 285 -2.66 -13.60 31.30
C ASN A 285 -3.65 -14.71 30.83
N GLY A 286 -3.73 -14.91 29.51
CA GLY A 286 -4.64 -15.88 28.87
C GLY A 286 -6.06 -15.36 28.54
N ASN A 287 -6.48 -14.26 29.17
CA ASN A 287 -7.82 -13.67 29.05
C ASN A 287 -7.84 -12.50 28.05
N TRP A 288 -9.02 -12.17 27.53
CA TRP A 288 -9.24 -10.98 26.70
C TRP A 288 -9.68 -9.80 27.58
N GLU A 289 -8.97 -8.68 27.50
CA GLU A 289 -9.25 -7.43 28.21
C GLU A 289 -9.55 -6.32 27.19
N THR A 290 -10.64 -5.56 27.37
CA THR A 290 -10.89 -4.36 26.57
C THR A 290 -9.93 -3.24 26.99
N LEU A 291 -9.17 -2.71 26.04
CA LEU A 291 -8.37 -1.50 26.26
C LEU A 291 -9.22 -0.24 26.09
N GLN A 292 -9.93 -0.16 24.97
CA GLN A 292 -10.62 1.05 24.53
C GLN A 292 -11.81 0.68 23.65
N GLN A 293 -12.87 1.46 23.75
CA GLN A 293 -13.99 1.48 22.81
C GLN A 293 -13.84 2.68 21.87
N SER A 294 -14.31 2.54 20.63
CA SER A 294 -14.28 3.61 19.63
C SER A 294 -15.57 3.58 18.80
N ARG A 295 -15.78 4.64 18.01
CA ARG A 295 -16.83 4.70 16.98
C ARG A 295 -16.15 4.94 15.63
N PRO A 296 -16.65 4.36 14.53
CA PRO A 296 -16.14 4.70 13.22
C PRO A 296 -16.42 6.17 12.91
N ASP A 297 -15.48 6.82 12.21
CA ASP A 297 -15.82 7.97 11.37
C ASP A 297 -16.92 7.56 10.38
N ALA A 298 -17.85 8.46 10.11
CA ALA A 298 -18.93 8.19 9.17
C ALA A 298 -18.35 7.93 7.77
N LEU A 299 -17.76 8.94 7.12
CA LEU A 299 -17.45 8.87 5.68
C LEU A 299 -16.37 7.84 5.32
N GLY A 300 -15.37 7.64 6.19
CA GLY A 300 -14.30 6.66 6.02
C GLY A 300 -14.57 5.28 6.62
N ARG A 301 -15.61 5.14 7.47
CA ARG A 301 -16.01 3.89 8.14
C ARG A 301 -14.82 3.21 8.83
N VAL A 302 -13.95 4.04 9.40
CA VAL A 302 -12.70 3.65 10.07
C VAL A 302 -12.76 4.12 11.51
N ALA A 303 -12.37 3.26 12.45
CA ALA A 303 -12.36 3.58 13.87
C ALA A 303 -10.93 3.56 14.41
N HIS A 304 -10.54 4.64 15.08
CA HIS A 304 -9.20 4.80 15.63
C HIS A 304 -9.17 4.53 17.13
N PHE A 305 -8.03 3.99 17.57
CA PHE A 305 -7.70 3.73 18.95
C PHE A 305 -6.33 4.36 19.26
N ARG A 306 -6.20 4.94 20.46
CA ARG A 306 -4.96 5.54 20.97
C ARG A 306 -4.77 5.07 22.41
N GLN A 307 -3.81 4.17 22.61
CA GLN A 307 -3.40 3.69 23.92
C GLN A 307 -2.03 4.29 24.27
N GLU A 308 -2.03 5.24 25.20
CA GLU A 308 -0.81 5.84 25.75
C GLU A 308 -0.20 4.94 26.84
N ASN A 309 1.08 5.17 27.16
CA ASN A 309 1.87 4.36 28.09
C ASN A 309 1.92 2.86 27.70
N TRP A 310 1.81 2.57 26.41
CA TRP A 310 1.93 1.24 25.85
C TRP A 310 3.35 0.70 26.03
N THR A 311 3.47 -0.32 26.88
CA THR A 311 4.72 -1.03 27.14
C THR A 311 4.45 -2.54 27.09
N ALA A 312 5.22 -3.26 26.27
CA ALA A 312 5.00 -4.69 26.03
C ALA A 312 6.34 -5.43 25.86
N ASN A 313 6.69 -6.25 26.85
CA ASN A 313 7.92 -7.07 26.85
C ASN A 313 7.83 -8.29 25.91
N GLN A 314 6.68 -8.53 25.29
CA GLN A 314 6.39 -9.63 24.38
C GLN A 314 5.31 -9.21 23.37
N ALA A 315 5.28 -9.87 22.22
CA ALA A 315 4.22 -9.66 21.23
C ALA A 315 2.86 -10.00 21.84
N THR A 316 1.89 -9.11 21.68
CA THR A 316 0.60 -9.15 22.38
C THR A 316 -0.52 -9.39 21.38
N PRO A 317 -1.23 -10.54 21.42
CA PRO A 317 -2.38 -10.78 20.56
C PRO A 317 -3.47 -9.75 20.82
N TYR A 318 -4.04 -9.18 19.76
CA TYR A 318 -5.20 -8.29 19.83
C TYR A 318 -6.38 -8.83 19.03
N ARG A 319 -7.56 -8.32 19.35
CA ARG A 319 -8.73 -8.42 18.48
C ARG A 319 -9.54 -7.14 18.52
N ILE A 320 -10.09 -6.76 17.36
CA ILE A 320 -11.19 -5.80 17.27
C ILE A 320 -12.47 -6.62 17.39
N LYS A 321 -13.27 -6.33 18.42
CA LYS A 321 -14.60 -6.90 18.64
C LYS A 321 -15.64 -5.86 18.20
N LEU A 322 -16.53 -6.26 17.31
CA LEU A 322 -17.66 -5.44 16.84
C LEU A 322 -18.96 -6.16 17.19
N ASP A 323 -19.79 -5.53 18.02
CA ASP A 323 -21.17 -5.95 18.25
C ASP A 323 -22.10 -5.10 17.38
N LEU A 324 -22.89 -5.77 16.54
CA LEU A 324 -23.91 -5.16 15.67
C LEU A 324 -25.32 -5.57 16.14
N PRO A 325 -26.16 -4.62 16.56
CA PRO A 325 -27.59 -4.83 16.71
C PRO A 325 -28.26 -5.10 15.35
N LEU A 326 -28.59 -6.36 15.09
CA LEU A 326 -29.43 -6.81 13.98
C LEU A 326 -30.88 -7.01 14.45
N LYS A 327 -31.82 -7.29 13.55
CA LYS A 327 -33.25 -7.43 13.89
C LYS A 327 -33.53 -8.62 14.83
N SER A 328 -32.81 -9.73 14.70
CA SER A 328 -32.88 -10.91 15.58
C SER A 328 -32.10 -10.79 16.90
N GLY A 329 -31.21 -9.80 17.04
CA GLY A 329 -30.37 -9.62 18.22
C GLY A 329 -28.98 -9.11 17.89
N ILE A 330 -28.04 -9.26 18.84
CA ILE A 330 -26.66 -8.77 18.68
C ILE A 330 -25.80 -9.85 18.01
N ALA A 331 -25.26 -9.54 16.83
CA ALA A 331 -24.23 -10.32 16.15
C ALA A 331 -22.83 -9.79 16.55
N THR A 332 -21.91 -10.68 16.90
CA THR A 332 -20.55 -10.30 17.34
C THR A 332 -19.50 -10.82 16.36
N TYR A 333 -18.69 -9.90 15.84
CA TYR A 333 -17.62 -10.15 14.89
C TYR A 333 -16.25 -9.87 15.50
N TYR A 334 -15.23 -10.58 15.01
CA TYR A 334 -13.85 -10.46 15.49
C TYR A 334 -12.85 -10.39 14.34
N TYR A 335 -12.03 -9.34 14.31
CA TYR A 335 -10.80 -9.30 13.54
C TYR A 335 -9.61 -9.47 14.48
N THR A 336 -8.66 -10.35 14.17
CA THR A 336 -7.55 -10.72 15.08
C THR A 336 -6.18 -10.45 14.47
N GLY A 337 -5.26 -9.96 15.29
CA GLY A 337 -3.87 -9.74 14.90
C GLY A 337 -2.91 -9.79 16.09
N THR A 338 -1.72 -9.22 15.92
CA THR A 338 -0.69 -9.14 16.96
C THR A 338 -0.11 -7.73 16.99
N ILE A 339 -0.03 -7.13 18.18
CA ILE A 339 0.81 -5.96 18.41
C ILE A 339 2.22 -6.48 18.69
N ALA A 340 3.16 -6.17 17.80
CA ALA A 340 4.53 -6.61 17.90
C ALA A 340 5.20 -6.08 19.18
N ARG A 341 6.20 -6.82 19.68
CA ARG A 341 7.19 -6.27 20.60
C ARG A 341 8.15 -5.42 19.76
N GLU A 342 8.41 -4.20 20.21
CA GLU A 342 9.40 -3.34 19.56
C GLU A 342 10.81 -3.97 19.58
N PRO A 343 11.54 -4.00 18.43
CA PRO A 343 12.84 -4.65 18.31
C PRO A 343 14.01 -3.76 18.79
N GLY A 344 13.79 -2.88 19.77
CA GLY A 344 14.79 -1.90 20.24
C GLY A 344 16.13 -2.52 20.65
N GLU A 345 16.09 -3.71 21.27
CA GLU A 345 17.27 -4.49 21.68
C GLU A 345 17.95 -5.30 20.56
N GLN A 346 17.29 -5.44 19.39
CA GLN A 346 17.90 -6.17 18.26
C GLN A 346 19.02 -5.34 17.64
N GLU A 347 20.11 -5.97 17.19
CA GLU A 347 21.21 -5.28 16.50
C GLU A 347 20.78 -4.79 15.11
N GLN A 348 19.96 -5.60 14.42
CA GLN A 348 19.39 -5.33 13.12
C GLN A 348 17.88 -5.14 13.22
N VAL A 349 17.33 -4.25 12.39
CA VAL A 349 15.88 -4.03 12.24
C VAL A 349 15.53 -4.03 10.76
N LYS A 350 14.45 -4.75 10.39
CA LYS A 350 14.03 -4.94 9.00
C LYS A 350 12.73 -4.21 8.67
N MET A 351 12.75 -3.45 7.59
CA MET A 351 11.59 -2.77 7.02
C MET A 351 11.24 -3.36 5.65
N ALA A 352 10.00 -3.81 5.46
CA ALA A 352 9.48 -4.15 4.13
C ALA A 352 8.94 -2.89 3.43
N VAL A 353 9.18 -2.76 2.13
CA VAL A 353 8.88 -1.56 1.33
C VAL A 353 7.96 -1.91 0.16
N PHE A 354 6.85 -1.18 0.06
CA PHE A 354 5.80 -1.38 -0.94
C PHE A 354 5.31 -0.04 -1.51
N SER A 355 4.90 -0.03 -2.77
CA SER A 355 4.24 1.11 -3.45
C SER A 355 3.53 0.61 -4.72
N CYS A 356 2.72 1.46 -5.36
CA CYS A 356 2.29 1.30 -6.76
C CYS A 356 1.58 -0.02 -7.07
N ASN A 357 0.31 -0.10 -6.69
CA ASN A 357 -0.54 -1.28 -6.73
C ASN A 357 -1.72 -1.20 -7.74
N ALA A 358 -1.43 -1.39 -9.03
CA ALA A 358 -2.48 -1.65 -10.02
C ALA A 358 -3.19 -3.01 -9.80
N ASP A 359 -4.40 -3.18 -10.33
CA ASP A 359 -5.22 -4.36 -10.04
C ASP A 359 -4.88 -5.64 -10.83
N TYR A 360 -3.76 -5.63 -11.56
CA TYR A 360 -3.41 -6.69 -12.50
C TYR A 360 -3.19 -8.05 -11.83
N GLY A 361 -2.52 -8.08 -10.68
CA GLY A 361 -2.18 -9.27 -9.91
C GLY A 361 -3.17 -9.66 -8.80
N PHE A 362 -4.28 -8.93 -8.63
CA PHE A 362 -5.20 -9.14 -7.52
C PHE A 362 -5.71 -10.60 -7.43
N PRO A 363 -5.51 -11.29 -6.29
CA PRO A 363 -5.30 -10.75 -4.94
C PRO A 363 -3.85 -10.79 -4.39
N ASP A 364 -2.82 -10.86 -5.25
CA ASP A 364 -1.40 -10.64 -4.89
C ASP A 364 -0.85 -11.50 -3.73
N GLN A 365 -1.44 -12.69 -3.54
CA GLN A 365 -1.21 -13.51 -2.36
C GLN A 365 0.25 -13.93 -2.20
N GLU A 366 0.99 -14.08 -3.30
CA GLU A 366 2.41 -14.38 -3.31
C GLU A 366 3.26 -13.27 -2.66
N VAL A 367 2.88 -11.99 -2.81
CA VAL A 367 3.61 -10.86 -2.20
C VAL A 367 3.56 -10.96 -0.68
N SER A 368 2.38 -11.21 -0.11
CA SER A 368 2.22 -11.38 1.34
C SER A 368 2.91 -12.65 1.82
N ASN A 369 2.92 -13.72 1.03
CA ASN A 369 3.60 -14.98 1.38
C ASN A 369 5.14 -14.87 1.31
N HIS A 370 5.69 -14.13 0.36
CA HIS A 370 7.13 -14.01 0.14
C HIS A 370 7.78 -12.92 1.00
N SER A 371 7.16 -11.74 1.09
CA SER A 371 7.70 -10.63 1.90
C SER A 371 7.78 -10.98 3.40
N LEU A 372 6.80 -11.71 3.94
CA LEU A 372 6.80 -12.13 5.35
C LEU A 372 7.87 -13.19 5.70
N LYS A 373 8.41 -13.92 4.72
CA LYS A 373 9.51 -14.89 4.95
C LYS A 373 10.82 -14.22 5.37
N HIS A 374 11.03 -12.96 4.98
CA HIS A 374 12.16 -12.15 5.45
C HIS A 374 12.08 -11.82 6.94
N GLN A 375 10.90 -12.04 7.56
CA GLN A 375 10.56 -11.66 8.93
C GLN A 375 10.82 -10.15 9.16
N PRO A 376 10.16 -9.26 8.40
CA PRO A 376 10.26 -7.82 8.61
C PRO A 376 9.69 -7.45 10.00
N ASP A 377 10.35 -6.51 10.70
CA ASP A 377 9.86 -5.96 11.96
C ASP A 377 8.78 -4.89 11.76
N MET A 378 8.73 -4.29 10.57
CA MET A 378 7.76 -3.27 10.16
C MET A 378 7.57 -3.23 8.65
N ALA A 379 6.51 -2.58 8.17
CA ALA A 379 6.25 -2.36 6.74
C ALA A 379 5.93 -0.89 6.42
N VAL A 380 6.26 -0.44 5.22
CA VAL A 380 5.88 0.88 4.70
C VAL A 380 5.21 0.75 3.34
N PHE A 381 4.11 1.50 3.17
CA PHE A 381 3.38 1.62 1.91
C PHE A 381 3.44 3.09 1.49
N LEU A 382 4.16 3.35 0.40
CA LEU A 382 4.69 4.66 0.02
C LEU A 382 3.94 5.26 -1.17
N GLY A 383 2.61 5.18 -1.16
CA GLY A 383 1.77 5.69 -2.24
C GLY A 383 1.18 4.63 -3.15
N ASP A 384 0.16 5.04 -3.91
CA ASP A 384 -0.55 4.27 -4.92
C ASP A 384 -1.05 2.92 -4.39
N GLN A 385 -1.75 2.95 -3.26
CA GLN A 385 -2.37 1.74 -2.70
C GLN A 385 -3.43 1.15 -3.66
N PHE A 386 -3.98 1.97 -4.55
CA PHE A 386 -4.80 1.59 -5.71
C PHE A 386 -4.77 2.70 -6.80
N TYR A 387 -5.35 2.43 -7.97
CA TYR A 387 -5.54 3.41 -9.06
C TYR A 387 -7.02 3.71 -9.32
N GLU A 388 -7.35 4.79 -10.03
CA GLU A 388 -8.74 5.15 -10.40
C GLU A 388 -9.47 4.01 -11.12
N SER A 389 -8.76 3.24 -11.94
CA SER A 389 -9.32 2.10 -12.67
C SER A 389 -9.54 0.84 -11.83
N THR A 390 -9.01 0.76 -10.60
CA THR A 390 -8.97 -0.46 -9.79
C THR A 390 -10.35 -1.11 -9.65
N GLY A 391 -10.43 -2.39 -10.02
CA GLY A 391 -11.64 -3.21 -10.05
C GLY A 391 -12.50 -3.01 -11.30
N GLY A 392 -12.06 -2.24 -12.30
CA GLY A 392 -12.65 -2.19 -13.64
C GLY A 392 -13.85 -1.26 -13.86
N PHE A 393 -14.25 -0.46 -12.85
CA PHE A 393 -15.42 0.43 -12.95
C PHE A 393 -15.11 1.94 -12.86
N GLY A 394 -13.83 2.31 -12.93
CA GLY A 394 -13.38 3.71 -12.81
C GLY A 394 -13.71 4.34 -11.45
N ILE A 395 -13.97 5.65 -11.49
CA ILE A 395 -14.25 6.48 -10.31
C ILE A 395 -15.68 7.02 -10.28
N GLN A 396 -16.15 7.28 -9.08
CA GLN A 396 -17.34 8.10 -8.82
C GLN A 396 -16.95 9.33 -8.00
N THR A 397 -17.27 10.52 -8.51
CA THR A 397 -16.88 11.80 -7.91
C THR A 397 -17.99 12.45 -7.09
N ALA A 398 -19.25 12.08 -7.33
CA ALA A 398 -20.43 12.57 -6.61
C ALA A 398 -21.59 11.53 -6.59
N PRO A 399 -22.57 11.67 -5.69
CA PRO A 399 -22.54 12.49 -4.47
C PRO A 399 -21.47 12.00 -3.48
N LEU A 400 -21.11 12.82 -2.48
CA LEU A 400 -20.03 12.57 -1.52
C LEU A 400 -20.08 11.16 -0.88
N GLU A 401 -21.28 10.71 -0.52
CA GLU A 401 -21.52 9.40 0.09
C GLU A 401 -21.23 8.23 -0.88
N LYS A 402 -21.61 8.36 -2.16
CA LYS A 402 -21.31 7.33 -3.16
C LYS A 402 -19.85 7.36 -3.61
N SER A 403 -19.21 8.53 -3.62
CA SER A 403 -17.78 8.66 -3.92
C SER A 403 -16.88 8.14 -2.79
N SER A 404 -17.32 8.17 -1.52
CA SER A 404 -16.60 7.50 -0.43
C SER A 404 -16.73 5.98 -0.52
N LEU A 405 -17.92 5.44 -0.84
CA LEU A 405 -18.09 4.00 -1.08
C LEU A 405 -17.28 3.50 -2.30
N ASP A 406 -17.12 4.31 -3.34
CA ASP A 406 -16.27 3.97 -4.48
C ASP A 406 -14.77 3.96 -4.16
N TYR A 407 -14.32 4.86 -3.27
CA TYR A 407 -12.98 4.82 -2.68
C TYR A 407 -12.79 3.55 -1.85
N LEU A 408 -13.75 3.29 -0.95
CA LEU A 408 -13.70 2.15 -0.03
C LEU A 408 -13.66 0.82 -0.77
N ARG A 409 -14.36 0.66 -1.90
CA ARG A 409 -14.22 -0.52 -2.77
C ARG A 409 -12.76 -0.79 -3.18
N LYS A 410 -12.01 0.25 -3.58
CA LYS A 410 -10.62 0.13 -4.01
C LYS A 410 -9.69 -0.10 -2.80
N TRP A 411 -9.91 0.63 -1.72
CA TRP A 411 -9.22 0.46 -0.44
C TRP A 411 -9.43 -0.94 0.17
N TYR A 412 -10.62 -1.51 0.02
CA TYR A 412 -10.93 -2.88 0.44
C TYR A 412 -10.19 -3.93 -0.40
N MET A 413 -10.03 -3.73 -1.71
CA MET A 413 -9.19 -4.61 -2.54
C MET A 413 -7.74 -4.60 -2.05
N PHE A 414 -7.14 -3.43 -1.84
CA PHE A 414 -5.80 -3.29 -1.25
C PHE A 414 -5.69 -4.05 0.08
N GLY A 415 -6.60 -3.80 1.01
CA GLY A 415 -6.62 -4.48 2.30
C GLY A 415 -6.81 -6.00 2.18
N TRP A 416 -7.55 -6.49 1.19
CA TRP A 416 -7.77 -7.93 0.98
C TRP A 416 -6.52 -8.65 0.46
N SER A 417 -5.68 -7.98 -0.31
CA SER A 417 -4.36 -8.48 -0.73
C SER A 417 -3.35 -8.50 0.42
N TYR A 418 -3.27 -7.43 1.23
CA TYR A 418 -2.10 -7.18 2.11
C TYR A 418 -2.35 -7.22 3.63
N ARG A 419 -3.60 -7.38 4.12
CA ARG A 419 -3.90 -7.38 5.57
C ARG A 419 -3.17 -8.43 6.41
N GLU A 420 -2.64 -9.49 5.79
CA GLU A 420 -1.84 -10.48 6.51
C GLU A 420 -0.48 -9.91 6.97
N ILE A 421 0.04 -8.88 6.28
CA ILE A 421 1.27 -8.17 6.64
C ILE A 421 1.00 -7.25 7.86
N PHE A 422 0.20 -6.21 7.64
CA PHE A 422 0.10 -5.07 8.57
C PHE A 422 -0.76 -5.33 9.82
N ARG A 423 -1.40 -6.51 9.95
CA ARG A 423 -2.10 -6.90 11.19
C ARG A 423 -1.19 -7.50 12.26
N HIS A 424 0.07 -7.80 11.93
CA HIS A 424 1.02 -8.48 12.83
C HIS A 424 2.27 -7.67 13.16
N ILE A 425 2.65 -6.73 12.27
CA ILE A 425 3.78 -5.81 12.45
C ILE A 425 3.29 -4.37 12.27
N PRO A 426 3.86 -3.38 12.97
CA PRO A 426 3.47 -2.00 12.76
C PRO A 426 3.80 -1.57 11.33
N SER A 427 2.97 -0.71 10.79
CA SER A 427 3.11 -0.23 9.42
C SER A 427 2.87 1.27 9.35
N ALA A 428 3.46 1.93 8.35
CA ALA A 428 3.16 3.31 8.01
C ALA A 428 2.70 3.39 6.55
N PHE A 429 1.55 4.02 6.31
CA PHE A 429 1.00 4.25 4.97
C PHE A 429 0.99 5.75 4.68
N ILE A 430 1.29 6.14 3.44
CA ILE A 430 1.12 7.51 2.95
C ILE A 430 0.38 7.50 1.60
N PRO A 431 -0.66 8.32 1.39
CA PRO A 431 -1.31 8.45 0.09
C PRO A 431 -0.42 9.21 -0.90
N ASP A 432 -0.58 8.86 -2.17
CA ASP A 432 -0.06 9.61 -3.31
C ASP A 432 -1.20 10.18 -4.19
N ASP A 433 -0.93 10.54 -5.44
CA ASP A 433 -1.88 11.11 -6.39
C ASP A 433 -3.05 10.18 -6.74
N HIS A 434 -2.79 8.92 -7.09
CA HIS A 434 -3.85 7.99 -7.50
C HIS A 434 -4.80 7.63 -6.35
N ASP A 435 -4.32 7.65 -5.09
CA ASP A 435 -5.15 7.50 -3.89
C ASP A 435 -6.20 8.62 -3.77
N VAL A 436 -5.90 9.82 -4.28
CA VAL A 436 -6.81 10.99 -4.28
C VAL A 436 -7.47 11.24 -5.64
N TYR A 437 -7.43 10.25 -6.54
CA TYR A 437 -7.97 10.27 -7.91
C TYR A 437 -7.33 11.33 -8.82
N HIS A 438 -6.01 11.50 -8.70
CA HIS A 438 -5.18 12.24 -9.62
C HIS A 438 -4.28 11.29 -10.42
N GLY A 439 -4.01 11.62 -11.68
CA GLY A 439 -2.93 10.97 -12.43
C GLY A 439 -1.55 11.54 -12.10
N ASN A 440 -1.52 12.78 -11.61
CA ASN A 440 -0.39 13.53 -11.05
C ASN A 440 -0.95 14.59 -10.07
N VAL A 441 -0.35 14.83 -8.90
CA VAL A 441 -0.87 15.84 -7.93
C VAL A 441 0.18 16.84 -7.45
N TRP A 442 0.05 18.07 -7.97
CA TRP A 442 0.70 19.26 -7.42
C TRP A 442 -0.25 19.92 -6.42
N GLY A 443 -0.08 19.63 -5.13
CA GLY A 443 -1.09 19.94 -4.11
C GLY A 443 -1.35 21.43 -3.86
N GLU A 444 -0.44 22.33 -4.26
CA GLU A 444 -0.62 23.79 -4.16
C GLU A 444 -1.05 24.27 -2.76
N GLY A 445 -0.62 23.56 -1.71
CA GLY A 445 -1.04 23.80 -0.34
C GLY A 445 -2.55 23.63 -0.12
N GLY A 446 -3.17 22.62 -0.75
CA GLY A 446 -4.60 22.29 -0.59
C GLY A 446 -5.57 23.13 -1.44
N LYS A 447 -5.09 23.76 -2.53
CA LYS A 447 -5.95 24.54 -3.45
C LYS A 447 -7.09 23.66 -4.02
N ASN A 448 -8.18 24.28 -4.46
CA ASN A 448 -9.20 23.59 -5.26
C ASN A 448 -8.79 23.59 -6.74
N ALA A 449 -8.78 22.41 -7.38
CA ALA A 449 -8.57 22.32 -8.81
C ALA A 449 -9.85 22.76 -9.58
N PRO A 450 -9.74 23.45 -10.74
CA PRO A 450 -10.88 24.01 -11.47
C PRO A 450 -11.66 22.94 -12.26
N THR A 451 -12.25 21.97 -11.57
CA THR A 451 -12.98 20.84 -12.16
C THR A 451 -14.22 21.23 -12.97
N ASN A 452 -14.73 22.46 -12.77
CA ASN A 452 -15.78 23.07 -13.60
C ASN A 452 -15.32 23.38 -15.04
N GLU A 453 -14.01 23.42 -15.31
CA GLU A 453 -13.43 23.63 -16.65
C GLU A 453 -13.03 22.31 -17.33
N GLY A 454 -13.03 21.20 -16.58
CA GLY A 454 -12.77 19.85 -17.06
C GLY A 454 -12.02 19.00 -16.03
N TRP A 455 -12.32 17.70 -15.95
CA TRP A 455 -11.80 16.84 -14.87
C TRP A 455 -10.42 16.19 -15.16
N GLY A 456 -9.93 16.28 -16.40
CA GLY A 456 -8.61 15.77 -16.80
C GLY A 456 -7.48 16.77 -16.56
N TYR A 457 -6.50 16.80 -17.47
CA TYR A 457 -5.31 17.67 -17.38
C TYR A 457 -5.63 19.16 -17.16
N VAL A 458 -6.78 19.66 -17.65
CA VAL A 458 -7.23 21.05 -17.43
C VAL A 458 -7.32 21.40 -15.95
N ALA A 459 -7.93 20.56 -15.11
CA ALA A 459 -7.95 20.78 -13.67
C ALA A 459 -6.64 20.35 -12.99
N GLN A 460 -6.05 19.23 -13.45
CA GLN A 460 -4.86 18.66 -12.82
C GLN A 460 -3.65 19.58 -12.88
N ASP A 461 -3.33 20.12 -14.06
CA ASP A 461 -2.14 20.96 -14.26
C ASP A 461 -2.23 22.31 -13.53
N GLN A 462 -3.44 22.75 -13.14
CA GLN A 462 -3.67 23.98 -12.38
C GLN A 462 -3.43 23.79 -10.87
N GLY A 463 -3.15 22.56 -10.44
CA GLY A 463 -2.84 22.18 -9.07
C GLY A 463 -4.02 22.26 -8.09
N GLY A 464 -3.78 21.71 -6.91
CA GLY A 464 -4.82 21.46 -5.92
C GLY A 464 -5.53 20.13 -6.12
N TYR A 465 -6.58 19.90 -5.33
CA TYR A 465 -7.34 18.66 -5.34
C TYR A 465 -8.61 18.78 -6.21
N LYS A 466 -8.90 17.74 -7.00
CA LYS A 466 -10.14 17.63 -7.82
C LYS A 466 -11.36 17.18 -7.02
N MET A 467 -11.15 16.50 -5.89
CA MET A 467 -12.21 16.02 -5.00
C MET A 467 -12.46 17.00 -3.83
N PRO A 468 -13.69 17.07 -3.27
CA PRO A 468 -14.00 17.95 -2.13
C PRO A 468 -13.11 17.68 -0.90
N PRO A 469 -12.81 18.70 -0.08
CA PRO A 469 -11.89 18.57 1.06
C PRO A 469 -12.36 17.55 2.10
N GLU A 470 -13.67 17.33 2.25
CA GLU A 470 -14.23 16.28 3.11
C GLU A 470 -13.84 14.88 2.64
N TRP A 471 -13.87 14.64 1.32
CA TRP A 471 -13.45 13.37 0.73
C TRP A 471 -11.93 13.20 0.82
N VAL A 472 -11.14 14.26 0.54
CA VAL A 472 -9.67 14.22 0.69
C VAL A 472 -9.28 13.92 2.14
N ASN A 473 -9.94 14.56 3.12
CA ASN A 473 -9.70 14.28 4.54
C ASN A 473 -10.10 12.85 4.94
N MET A 474 -11.13 12.26 4.33
CA MET A 474 -11.48 10.85 4.53
C MET A 474 -10.40 9.88 4.00
N VAL A 475 -9.81 10.16 2.82
CA VAL A 475 -8.67 9.38 2.32
C VAL A 475 -7.49 9.46 3.29
N GLN A 476 -7.12 10.66 3.74
CA GLN A 476 -6.06 10.83 4.73
C GLN A 476 -6.38 10.10 6.05
N LEU A 477 -7.60 10.22 6.57
CA LEU A 477 -8.01 9.60 7.83
C LEU A 477 -7.95 8.05 7.77
N THR A 478 -8.39 7.46 6.66
CA THR A 478 -8.38 5.99 6.46
C THR A 478 -6.97 5.43 6.26
N GLN A 479 -6.09 6.14 5.54
CA GLN A 479 -4.72 5.69 5.30
C GLN A 479 -3.78 6.08 6.45
N THR A 480 -3.70 7.35 6.84
CA THR A 480 -2.65 7.89 7.73
C THR A 480 -3.08 8.11 9.18
N GLY A 481 -4.36 7.98 9.53
CA GLY A 481 -4.84 8.23 10.90
C GLY A 481 -4.26 7.33 12.01
N HIS A 482 -3.50 6.30 11.65
CA HIS A 482 -2.76 5.42 12.58
C HIS A 482 -1.28 5.81 12.77
N LEU A 483 -0.76 6.79 12.01
CA LEU A 483 0.59 7.33 12.16
C LEU A 483 0.74 8.13 13.47
N PRO A 484 1.98 8.44 13.93
CA PRO A 484 2.21 9.41 15.00
C PRO A 484 1.49 10.75 14.77
N ASP A 485 1.33 11.56 15.83
CA ASP A 485 0.68 12.87 15.67
C ASP A 485 1.49 13.76 14.70
N PRO A 486 0.87 14.52 13.79
CA PRO A 486 1.58 15.36 12.83
C PRO A 486 2.45 16.39 13.55
N PHE A 487 3.65 16.66 13.01
CA PHE A 487 4.58 17.63 13.58
C PHE A 487 3.95 19.02 13.72
N ASP A 488 3.13 19.41 12.73
CA ASP A 488 2.30 20.59 12.79
C ASP A 488 0.90 20.27 12.20
N PRO A 489 -0.15 20.17 13.06
CA PRO A 489 -1.50 19.77 12.67
C PRO A 489 -2.31 20.86 11.97
N ARG A 490 -1.77 22.07 11.74
CA ARG A 490 -2.52 23.17 11.12
C ARG A 490 -2.96 22.76 9.71
N PRO A 491 -4.27 22.78 9.37
CA PRO A 491 -4.72 22.44 8.03
C PRO A 491 -4.16 23.43 7.00
N VAL A 492 -4.08 22.98 5.75
CA VAL A 492 -3.76 23.83 4.60
C VAL A 492 -5.05 24.48 4.05
N LYS A 493 -5.03 24.97 2.80
CA LYS A 493 -6.24 25.55 2.16
C LYS A 493 -7.39 24.53 2.17
N GLN A 494 -8.62 25.04 2.14
CA GLN A 494 -9.88 24.26 2.23
C GLN A 494 -10.08 23.43 3.52
N GLY A 495 -9.23 23.57 4.55
CA GLY A 495 -9.34 22.75 5.77
C GLY A 495 -8.83 21.32 5.58
N ILE A 496 -8.03 21.07 4.55
CA ILE A 496 -7.37 19.76 4.33
C ILE A 496 -6.27 19.59 5.39
N GLY A 497 -6.30 18.48 6.13
CA GLY A 497 -5.33 18.19 7.19
C GLY A 497 -3.94 17.80 6.65
N THR A 498 -2.97 17.77 7.57
CA THR A 498 -1.58 17.32 7.37
C THR A 498 -1.27 16.12 8.27
N TYR A 499 -0.35 15.26 7.84
CA TYR A 499 0.10 14.04 8.52
C TYR A 499 1.63 13.88 8.61
N TYR A 500 2.46 14.74 7.99
CA TYR A 500 3.92 14.63 8.08
C TYR A 500 4.41 14.65 9.55
N THR A 501 5.31 13.72 9.90
CA THR A 501 5.69 13.45 11.29
C THR A 501 6.97 12.62 11.41
N ASP A 502 7.53 12.52 12.61
CA ASP A 502 8.57 11.55 12.94
C ASP A 502 7.97 10.23 13.46
N TRP A 503 8.48 9.10 12.97
CA TRP A 503 8.19 7.79 13.53
C TRP A 503 9.49 7.13 14.00
N VAL A 504 9.72 7.09 15.31
CA VAL A 504 10.78 6.27 15.91
C VAL A 504 10.24 4.89 16.27
N TYR A 505 10.88 3.84 15.74
CA TYR A 505 10.60 2.44 16.05
C TYR A 505 11.86 1.57 15.89
N GLY A 506 12.14 0.70 16.86
CA GLY A 506 13.29 -0.21 16.84
C GLY A 506 14.66 0.48 16.96
N GLY A 507 14.69 1.77 17.30
CA GLY A 507 15.89 2.60 17.27
C GLY A 507 16.21 3.21 15.88
N VAL A 508 15.30 3.11 14.92
CA VAL A 508 15.35 3.88 13.66
C VAL A 508 14.32 5.01 13.72
N SER A 509 14.72 6.22 13.32
CA SER A 509 13.88 7.40 13.26
C SER A 509 13.55 7.71 11.80
N PHE A 510 12.28 7.56 11.43
CA PHE A 510 11.76 7.82 10.09
C PHE A 510 11.15 9.22 10.03
N ALA A 511 11.54 10.05 9.05
CA ALA A 511 10.76 11.23 8.68
C ALA A 511 9.72 10.82 7.64
N ILE A 512 8.44 11.01 7.93
CA ILE A 512 7.33 10.75 7.01
C ILE A 512 6.93 12.08 6.36
N LEU A 513 6.97 12.14 5.03
CA LEU A 513 6.70 13.35 4.25
C LEU A 513 5.35 13.34 3.54
N GLU A 514 4.91 14.54 3.19
CA GLU A 514 3.81 14.87 2.28
C GLU A 514 4.37 15.58 1.06
N ASP A 515 5.19 14.90 0.25
CA ASP A 515 5.99 15.57 -0.77
C ASP A 515 5.16 16.17 -1.92
N ARG A 516 3.94 15.64 -2.15
CA ARG A 516 2.94 16.19 -3.07
C ARG A 516 2.16 17.40 -2.54
N LYS A 517 1.91 17.50 -1.22
CA LYS A 517 0.89 18.38 -0.62
C LYS A 517 1.12 19.87 -0.89
N PHE A 518 2.39 20.28 -0.84
CA PHE A 518 2.81 21.67 -0.96
C PHE A 518 3.43 21.98 -2.32
N LYS A 519 3.64 20.96 -3.16
CA LYS A 519 4.29 21.07 -4.46
C LYS A 519 3.52 22.06 -5.35
N SER A 520 4.23 23.07 -5.87
CA SER A 520 3.70 24.02 -6.83
C SER A 520 3.31 23.29 -8.12
N ALA A 521 2.27 23.76 -8.83
CA ALA A 521 1.95 23.19 -10.14
C ALA A 521 2.82 23.85 -11.21
N PRO A 522 3.52 23.08 -12.07
CA PRO A 522 4.48 23.62 -13.02
C PRO A 522 3.86 24.64 -13.98
N LYS A 523 2.61 24.43 -14.39
CA LYS A 523 1.84 25.33 -15.27
C LYS A 523 1.44 26.67 -14.62
N ASN A 524 1.48 26.77 -13.29
CA ASN A 524 1.20 28.01 -12.56
C ASN A 524 2.44 28.90 -12.39
N VAL A 525 3.65 28.33 -12.52
CA VAL A 525 4.91 29.02 -12.20
C VAL A 525 5.84 29.18 -13.41
N LEU A 526 5.82 28.26 -14.36
CA LEU A 526 6.63 28.33 -15.59
C LEU A 526 6.04 29.33 -16.60
N PRO A 527 6.88 29.92 -17.49
CA PRO A 527 6.41 30.76 -18.59
C PRO A 527 5.44 30.01 -19.52
N GLU A 528 4.53 30.75 -20.17
CA GLU A 528 3.55 30.16 -21.11
C GLU A 528 4.23 29.40 -22.26
N GLU A 529 5.42 29.84 -22.65
CA GLU A 529 6.28 29.22 -23.67
C GLU A 529 6.70 27.78 -23.33
N ALA A 530 6.64 27.35 -22.06
CA ALA A 530 6.88 25.95 -21.68
C ALA A 530 5.74 25.01 -22.12
N MET A 531 4.53 25.56 -22.35
CA MET A 531 3.35 24.83 -22.82
C MET A 531 2.95 23.60 -21.96
N VAL A 532 3.20 23.65 -20.65
CA VAL A 532 3.09 22.49 -19.74
C VAL A 532 1.76 21.75 -19.86
N THR A 533 1.84 20.43 -20.06
CA THR A 533 0.70 19.50 -20.11
C THR A 533 1.07 18.21 -19.38
N ASN A 534 0.27 17.77 -18.41
CA ASN A 534 0.52 16.59 -17.58
C ASN A 534 1.92 16.56 -16.92
N GLY A 535 2.48 17.71 -16.54
CA GLY A 535 3.84 17.81 -15.99
C GLY A 535 4.97 17.73 -17.02
N PHE A 536 4.67 17.59 -18.32
CA PHE A 536 5.65 17.61 -19.40
C PHE A 536 5.64 18.94 -20.16
N ILE A 537 6.83 19.48 -20.41
CA ILE A 537 7.06 20.58 -21.36
C ILE A 537 6.71 20.09 -22.77
N GLN A 538 5.89 20.85 -23.50
CA GLN A 538 5.49 20.51 -24.88
C GLN A 538 6.27 21.29 -25.94
N ASN A 539 6.96 22.38 -25.55
CA ASN A 539 7.83 23.16 -26.43
C ASN A 539 9.24 22.56 -26.46
N PRO A 540 9.73 22.01 -27.59
CA PRO A 540 11.05 21.38 -27.66
C PRO A 540 12.22 22.37 -27.52
N GLU A 541 11.98 23.67 -27.70
CA GLU A 541 13.00 24.72 -27.57
C GLU A 541 13.13 25.27 -26.13
N PHE A 542 12.33 24.79 -25.18
CA PHE A 542 12.33 25.26 -23.79
C PHE A 542 13.23 24.37 -22.90
N ASP A 543 14.38 24.87 -22.47
CA ASP A 543 15.27 24.15 -21.53
C ASP A 543 14.97 24.50 -20.07
N ILE A 544 14.37 23.55 -19.35
CA ILE A 544 14.09 23.66 -17.91
C ILE A 544 15.35 23.88 -17.04
N LYS A 545 16.54 23.55 -17.54
CA LYS A 545 17.81 23.74 -16.81
C LYS A 545 18.17 25.21 -16.66
N GLU A 546 17.72 26.08 -17.58
CA GLU A 546 17.90 27.53 -17.46
C GLU A 546 16.99 28.16 -16.40
N HIS A 547 16.01 27.41 -15.89
CA HIS A 547 14.99 27.88 -14.93
C HIS A 547 15.18 27.34 -13.50
N TYR A 548 16.39 26.94 -13.10
CA TYR A 548 16.70 26.43 -11.75
C TYR A 548 16.19 27.34 -10.61
N ASP A 549 16.32 28.66 -10.73
CA ASP A 549 15.99 29.64 -9.68
C ASP A 549 14.51 30.08 -9.65
N ILE A 550 13.62 29.36 -10.34
CA ILE A 550 12.17 29.60 -10.33
C ILE A 550 11.58 29.58 -8.91
N ASP A 551 10.62 30.48 -8.63
CA ASP A 551 9.90 30.52 -7.36
C ASP A 551 8.82 29.42 -7.34
N ALA A 552 9.25 28.20 -7.00
CA ALA A 552 8.42 27.01 -6.92
C ALA A 552 8.77 26.19 -5.68
N GLN A 553 7.75 25.66 -5.01
CA GLN A 553 7.90 24.87 -3.80
C GLN A 553 7.85 23.37 -4.11
N LEU A 554 8.71 22.60 -3.44
CA LEU A 554 8.60 21.15 -3.34
C LEU A 554 7.83 20.78 -2.06
N LEU A 555 8.54 20.78 -0.92
CA LEU A 555 7.96 20.37 0.37
C LEU A 555 7.22 21.50 1.10
N GLY A 556 7.48 22.76 0.75
CA GLY A 556 6.97 23.94 1.46
C GLY A 556 7.68 24.18 2.80
N GLU A 557 7.65 25.44 3.26
CA GLU A 557 8.37 25.93 4.45
C GLU A 557 8.14 25.04 5.70
N ARG A 558 6.89 24.69 6.00
CA ARG A 558 6.50 23.91 7.18
C ARG A 558 7.13 22.49 7.24
N GLN A 559 7.35 21.85 6.10
CA GLN A 559 8.04 20.56 6.04
C GLN A 559 9.56 20.71 6.07
N LEU A 560 10.09 21.82 5.56
CA LEU A 560 11.52 22.15 5.70
C LEU A 560 11.86 22.45 7.18
N GLU A 561 11.00 23.16 7.91
CA GLU A 561 11.10 23.35 9.37
C GLU A 561 11.08 22.00 10.11
N PHE A 562 10.14 21.10 9.77
CA PHE A 562 10.09 19.74 10.30
C PHE A 562 11.40 18.98 10.04
N LEU A 563 11.88 18.95 8.80
CA LEU A 563 13.13 18.24 8.44
C LEU A 563 14.35 18.84 9.15
N GLN A 564 14.42 20.16 9.34
CA GLN A 564 15.48 20.81 10.11
C GLN A 564 15.46 20.32 11.56
N HIS A 565 14.31 20.36 12.22
CA HIS A 565 14.14 19.84 13.57
C HIS A 565 14.50 18.34 13.65
N TRP A 566 13.86 17.51 12.83
CA TRP A 566 14.05 16.06 12.80
C TRP A 566 15.50 15.64 12.50
N SER A 567 16.24 16.37 11.66
CA SER A 567 17.66 16.07 11.39
C SER A 567 18.53 16.15 12.65
N THR A 568 18.11 16.97 13.63
CA THR A 568 18.78 17.15 14.92
C THR A 568 18.22 16.33 16.06
N ASP A 569 16.97 15.87 15.96
CA ASP A 569 16.34 15.08 17.03
C ASP A 569 16.80 13.62 17.00
N TRP A 570 17.53 13.22 18.04
CA TRP A 570 17.95 11.83 18.28
C TRP A 570 17.27 11.24 19.53
N SER A 571 16.17 11.84 20.01
CA SER A 571 15.37 11.38 21.14
C SER A 571 14.70 10.02 20.89
N LYS A 572 13.91 9.53 21.86
CA LYS A 572 13.12 8.29 21.78
C LYS A 572 13.97 7.04 21.44
N GLY A 573 15.27 7.06 21.73
CA GLY A 573 16.20 5.95 21.44
C GLY A 573 16.72 5.86 20.00
N ALA A 574 16.62 6.92 19.20
CA ALA A 574 17.08 6.89 17.80
C ALA A 574 18.61 6.67 17.68
N GLU A 575 18.99 5.66 16.88
CA GLU A 575 20.38 5.32 16.53
C GLU A 575 20.69 5.47 15.04
N MET A 576 19.68 5.36 14.17
CA MET A 576 19.77 5.54 12.72
C MET A 576 18.56 6.34 12.21
N LYS A 577 18.65 6.89 11.00
CA LYS A 577 17.61 7.71 10.38
C LYS A 577 17.30 7.29 8.95
N ALA A 578 16.05 7.46 8.55
CA ALA A 578 15.61 7.33 7.16
C ALA A 578 14.50 8.35 6.84
N VAL A 579 14.33 8.68 5.57
CA VAL A 579 13.22 9.51 5.06
C VAL A 579 12.28 8.61 4.27
N LEU A 580 10.98 8.76 4.47
CA LEU A 580 9.90 8.08 3.74
C LEU A 580 9.09 9.14 2.99
N SER A 581 8.97 8.99 1.68
CA SER A 581 8.13 9.88 0.86
C SER A 581 7.54 9.13 -0.33
N GLN A 582 6.63 9.77 -1.05
CA GLN A 582 6.01 9.23 -2.24
C GLN A 582 7.05 9.05 -3.35
N THR A 583 7.80 10.11 -3.69
CA THR A 583 8.73 10.10 -4.83
C THR A 583 10.18 10.46 -4.45
N ASN A 584 11.14 9.82 -5.11
CA ASN A 584 12.57 10.12 -5.00
C ASN A 584 12.92 11.52 -5.57
N PHE A 585 13.96 12.14 -5.04
CA PHE A 585 14.35 13.52 -5.34
C PHE A 585 15.27 13.63 -6.58
N CYS A 586 14.89 12.92 -7.66
CA CYS A 586 15.49 12.95 -9.00
C CYS A 586 14.56 12.21 -9.99
N THR A 587 14.72 12.43 -11.29
CA THR A 587 13.99 11.67 -12.31
C THR A 587 14.86 10.56 -12.89
N VAL A 588 14.57 9.29 -12.55
CA VAL A 588 15.40 8.14 -12.98
C VAL A 588 14.94 7.57 -14.32
N ALA A 589 13.77 7.95 -14.82
CA ALA A 589 13.24 7.39 -16.07
C ALA A 589 13.94 7.94 -17.33
N THR A 590 14.13 7.06 -18.31
CA THR A 590 14.29 7.41 -19.72
C THR A 590 13.04 7.03 -20.52
N LEU A 591 12.81 7.77 -21.60
CA LEU A 591 11.83 7.46 -22.64
C LEU A 591 12.50 7.64 -24.01
N PRO A 592 11.92 7.13 -25.12
CA PRO A 592 12.41 7.43 -26.46
C PRO A 592 12.61 8.94 -26.65
N GLU A 593 13.75 9.33 -27.22
CA GLU A 593 14.13 10.74 -27.38
C GLU A 593 13.03 11.56 -28.07
N GLY A 594 12.73 12.75 -27.53
CA GLY A 594 11.60 13.59 -27.98
C GLY A 594 10.22 13.19 -27.42
N SER A 595 10.14 12.26 -26.47
CA SER A 595 8.88 11.95 -25.77
C SER A 595 8.44 13.11 -24.87
N ILE A 596 7.28 13.68 -25.19
CA ILE A 596 6.65 14.81 -24.47
C ILE A 596 5.46 14.38 -23.58
N ILE A 597 5.26 13.09 -23.36
CA ILE A 597 4.21 12.56 -22.46
C ILE A 597 4.52 11.11 -22.03
N ASP A 598 4.09 10.75 -20.83
CA ASP A 598 4.20 9.44 -20.19
C ASP A 598 3.18 8.38 -20.70
N SER A 599 2.08 8.80 -21.31
CA SER A 599 1.00 7.90 -21.81
C SER A 599 1.45 6.81 -22.81
N ILE A 600 2.67 6.92 -23.35
CA ILE A 600 3.33 5.89 -24.16
C ILE A 600 3.88 4.71 -23.32
N VAL A 601 4.22 4.94 -22.05
CA VAL A 601 4.96 4.00 -21.17
C VAL A 601 4.32 2.62 -21.10
N PRO A 602 2.99 2.46 -20.89
CA PRO A 602 2.37 1.14 -20.82
C PRO A 602 2.42 0.32 -22.12
N ARG A 603 2.86 0.93 -23.23
CA ARG A 603 2.96 0.34 -24.58
C ARG A 603 4.40 0.18 -25.06
N LEU A 604 5.40 0.62 -24.29
CA LEU A 604 6.80 0.49 -24.68
C LEU A 604 7.21 -1.00 -24.80
N PRO A 605 8.03 -1.36 -25.80
CA PRO A 605 8.48 -2.74 -25.97
C PRO A 605 9.39 -3.14 -24.79
N ILE A 606 9.11 -4.30 -24.21
CA ILE A 606 9.93 -4.88 -23.14
C ILE A 606 11.06 -5.71 -23.79
N PRO A 607 12.34 -5.42 -23.51
CA PRO A 607 13.49 -6.08 -24.14
C PRO A 607 13.73 -7.49 -23.60
N ASN A 608 14.59 -8.24 -24.28
CA ASN A 608 15.08 -9.53 -23.80
C ASN A 608 16.16 -9.32 -22.70
N PRO A 609 16.41 -10.30 -21.81
CA PRO A 609 17.48 -10.19 -20.81
C PRO A 609 18.85 -9.90 -21.44
N GLY A 610 19.54 -8.86 -20.96
CA GLY A 610 20.86 -8.43 -21.44
C GLY A 610 20.85 -7.49 -22.65
N GLU A 611 19.68 -7.19 -23.22
CA GLU A 611 19.53 -6.22 -24.31
C GLU A 611 19.53 -4.78 -23.78
N TYR A 612 20.31 -3.91 -24.42
CA TYR A 612 20.35 -2.47 -24.12
C TYR A 612 19.46 -1.73 -25.13
N VAL A 613 18.57 -0.86 -24.66
CA VAL A 613 17.65 -0.12 -25.53
C VAL A 613 18.31 1.20 -25.98
N PRO A 614 18.64 1.40 -27.27
CA PRO A 614 19.20 2.65 -27.76
C PRO A 614 18.11 3.67 -28.09
N GLY A 615 18.46 4.96 -28.11
CA GLY A 615 17.55 6.06 -28.49
C GLY A 615 16.59 6.51 -27.39
N ASP A 616 16.84 6.08 -26.15
CA ASP A 616 16.19 6.57 -24.94
C ASP A 616 16.99 7.76 -24.36
N ALA A 617 16.30 8.75 -23.78
CA ALA A 617 16.87 9.93 -23.14
C ALA A 617 16.22 10.20 -21.77
N PRO A 618 16.93 10.81 -20.79
CA PRO A 618 16.36 11.15 -19.48
C PRO A 618 15.14 12.07 -19.58
N THR A 619 14.11 11.81 -18.78
CA THR A 619 12.87 12.61 -18.79
C THR A 619 12.92 13.82 -17.85
N SER A 620 12.22 14.89 -18.24
CA SER A 620 11.93 16.05 -17.40
C SER A 620 10.48 15.99 -16.89
N ASP A 621 10.10 14.87 -16.27
CA ASP A 621 8.77 14.63 -15.71
C ASP A 621 8.60 15.41 -14.40
N MET A 622 7.84 16.52 -14.44
CA MET A 622 7.68 17.44 -13.29
C MET A 622 6.76 16.91 -12.20
N ASP A 623 6.15 15.75 -12.41
CA ASP A 623 5.51 15.04 -11.33
C ASP A 623 6.55 14.41 -10.40
N SER A 624 7.69 13.95 -10.92
CA SER A 624 8.80 13.47 -10.08
C SER A 624 9.40 14.57 -9.19
N ASN A 625 10.00 14.20 -8.06
CA ASN A 625 10.65 15.15 -7.15
C ASN A 625 12.08 15.53 -7.57
N GLY A 626 12.48 15.24 -8.82
CA GLY A 626 13.56 15.97 -9.49
C GLY A 626 13.22 17.44 -9.75
N TRP A 627 11.93 17.80 -9.74
CA TRP A 627 11.44 19.17 -9.89
C TRP A 627 10.57 19.61 -8.68
N PRO A 628 10.62 20.90 -8.28
CA PRO A 628 11.55 21.95 -8.72
C PRO A 628 12.97 21.75 -8.18
N GLN A 629 14.00 21.95 -9.02
CA GLN A 629 15.40 21.63 -8.68
C GLN A 629 15.89 22.30 -7.40
N LYS A 630 15.59 23.59 -7.22
CA LYS A 630 15.98 24.37 -6.04
C LYS A 630 15.35 23.85 -4.74
N GLY A 631 14.04 23.59 -4.74
CA GLY A 631 13.34 23.02 -3.58
C GLY A 631 13.82 21.60 -3.24
N ARG A 632 14.19 20.81 -4.25
CA ARG A 632 14.85 19.51 -4.12
C ARG A 632 16.23 19.64 -3.46
N ASP A 633 17.06 20.56 -3.93
CA ASP A 633 18.40 20.82 -3.40
C ASP A 633 18.38 21.32 -1.94
N GLU A 634 17.43 22.19 -1.59
CA GLU A 634 17.21 22.67 -0.23
C GLU A 634 16.85 21.52 0.72
N ALA A 635 15.92 20.64 0.31
CA ALA A 635 15.54 19.48 1.11
C ALA A 635 16.72 18.50 1.30
N LEU A 636 17.48 18.19 0.24
CA LEU A 636 18.67 17.32 0.33
C LEU A 636 19.77 17.91 1.22
N LYS A 637 20.00 19.22 1.16
CA LYS A 637 20.94 19.95 2.04
C LYS A 637 20.57 19.82 3.52
N ILE A 638 19.29 19.64 3.86
CA ILE A 638 18.81 19.39 5.22
C ILE A 638 18.91 17.89 5.57
N ILE A 639 18.36 17.01 4.72
CA ILE A 639 18.30 15.56 4.97
C ILE A 639 19.68 14.95 5.22
N ARG A 640 20.71 15.34 4.44
CA ARG A 640 22.07 14.82 4.60
C ARG A 640 22.63 15.05 6.01
N LYS A 641 22.23 16.13 6.70
CA LYS A 641 22.68 16.48 8.07
C LYS A 641 22.31 15.44 9.13
N GLY A 642 21.29 14.60 8.86
CA GLY A 642 20.88 13.48 9.70
C GLY A 642 21.44 12.11 9.28
N PHE A 643 22.31 12.05 8.25
CA PHE A 643 22.88 10.81 7.71
C PHE A 643 21.84 9.75 7.32
N ALA A 644 20.73 10.20 6.72
CA ALA A 644 19.55 9.37 6.46
C ALA A 644 19.54 8.76 5.04
N LEU A 645 19.14 7.50 4.94
CA LEU A 645 18.72 6.88 3.67
C LEU A 645 17.31 7.38 3.30
N HIS A 646 17.09 7.78 2.06
CA HIS A 646 15.76 8.09 1.54
C HIS A 646 15.12 6.83 0.92
N VAL A 647 13.86 6.55 1.24
CA VAL A 647 13.10 5.42 0.68
C VAL A 647 11.79 5.96 0.10
N ALA A 648 11.46 5.56 -1.14
CA ALA A 648 10.36 6.13 -1.91
C ALA A 648 9.62 5.09 -2.80
N GLY A 649 8.49 5.49 -3.36
CA GLY A 649 7.68 4.80 -4.37
C GLY A 649 7.64 5.55 -5.72
N ASP A 650 6.43 5.77 -6.25
CA ASP A 650 6.03 6.53 -7.48
C ASP A 650 6.68 6.16 -8.82
N GLN A 651 8.02 6.05 -8.89
CA GLN A 651 8.71 6.02 -10.17
C GLN A 651 8.49 4.73 -10.97
N HIS A 652 7.83 3.71 -10.39
CA HIS A 652 7.58 2.40 -11.00
C HIS A 652 8.85 1.67 -11.48
N LEU A 653 10.01 2.12 -11.01
CA LEU A 653 11.33 1.73 -11.48
C LEU A 653 12.24 1.62 -10.28
N ALA A 654 12.31 0.41 -9.70
CA ALA A 654 13.12 0.19 -8.52
C ALA A 654 14.57 0.57 -8.80
N SER A 655 15.14 1.43 -7.96
CA SER A 655 16.45 2.01 -8.22
C SER A 655 17.17 2.37 -6.93
N VAL A 656 18.50 2.24 -6.95
CA VAL A 656 19.37 2.81 -5.92
C VAL A 656 20.21 3.90 -6.55
N VAL A 657 20.07 5.12 -6.03
CA VAL A 657 20.79 6.31 -6.50
C VAL A 657 21.50 7.00 -5.34
N HIS A 658 22.62 7.66 -5.64
CA HIS A 658 23.29 8.58 -4.71
C HIS A 658 23.09 10.00 -5.24
N TYR A 659 22.40 10.84 -4.46
CA TYR A 659 22.14 12.21 -4.86
C TYR A 659 23.39 13.07 -4.82
N GLY A 660 23.53 13.96 -5.80
CA GLY A 660 24.42 15.10 -5.77
C GLY A 660 23.65 16.42 -5.82
N VAL A 661 24.16 17.42 -5.11
CA VAL A 661 23.64 18.80 -5.05
C VAL A 661 24.73 19.72 -5.59
N ASP A 662 25.76 19.99 -4.78
CA ASP A 662 26.87 20.85 -5.18
C ASP A 662 27.77 20.07 -6.18
N GLU A 663 28.12 18.84 -5.83
CA GLU A 663 28.90 17.87 -6.62
C GLU A 663 28.13 16.55 -6.77
N PHE A 664 28.63 15.63 -7.59
CA PHE A 664 28.16 14.24 -7.52
C PHE A 664 28.46 13.63 -6.14
N GLU A 665 27.53 12.84 -5.61
CA GLU A 665 27.74 12.03 -4.40
C GLU A 665 27.96 12.86 -3.12
N ASP A 666 27.51 14.12 -3.07
CA ASP A 666 27.65 14.99 -1.89
C ASP A 666 26.42 15.04 -0.97
N ALA A 667 25.41 14.20 -1.21
CA ALA A 667 24.19 14.10 -0.38
C ALA A 667 23.86 12.63 -0.03
N GLY A 668 22.58 12.34 0.24
CA GLY A 668 22.12 11.01 0.68
C GLY A 668 21.97 9.98 -0.46
N TYR A 669 21.98 8.69 -0.09
CA TYR A 669 21.45 7.64 -0.96
C TYR A 669 19.93 7.62 -0.93
N ALA A 670 19.32 7.11 -2.01
CA ALA A 670 17.92 6.77 -2.05
C ALA A 670 17.68 5.38 -2.66
N PHE A 671 16.63 4.72 -2.15
CA PHE A 671 16.07 3.49 -2.68
C PHE A 671 14.60 3.70 -3.04
N ALA A 672 14.31 3.79 -4.34
CA ALA A 672 12.94 3.67 -4.83
C ALA A 672 12.59 2.18 -4.89
N GLY A 673 11.50 1.77 -4.23
CA GLY A 673 11.02 0.40 -4.24
C GLY A 673 10.44 -0.01 -5.61
N PRO A 674 10.36 -1.32 -5.90
CA PRO A 674 9.58 -1.80 -7.05
C PRO A 674 8.08 -1.59 -6.81
N ALA A 675 7.35 -1.37 -7.90
CA ALA A 675 5.90 -1.38 -7.87
C ALA A 675 5.37 -2.80 -7.56
N LEU A 676 4.35 -2.89 -6.70
CA LEU A 676 3.61 -4.12 -6.43
C LEU A 676 2.97 -4.67 -7.72
N ASN A 677 2.35 -3.79 -8.49
CA ASN A 677 1.70 -4.07 -9.77
C ASN A 677 1.91 -2.87 -10.70
N ASN A 678 2.75 -3.05 -11.72
CA ASN A 678 3.31 -1.94 -12.47
C ASN A 678 2.42 -1.50 -13.66
N LEU A 679 1.67 -0.41 -13.49
CA LEU A 679 0.85 0.22 -14.54
C LEU A 679 1.73 0.88 -15.62
N PHE A 680 2.66 1.73 -15.19
CA PHE A 680 3.64 2.44 -16.00
C PHE A 680 5.04 1.81 -15.88
N PRO A 681 5.41 0.80 -16.69
CA PRO A 681 6.76 0.22 -16.68
C PRO A 681 7.82 1.19 -17.21
N ARG A 682 8.10 2.23 -16.41
CA ARG A 682 9.20 3.19 -16.62
C ARG A 682 10.52 2.41 -16.64
N ARG A 683 11.54 3.00 -17.28
CA ARG A 683 12.75 2.30 -17.68
C ARG A 683 13.97 3.21 -17.68
N TRP A 684 15.18 2.66 -17.68
CA TRP A 684 16.44 3.41 -17.64
C TRP A 684 17.48 2.78 -18.58
N TRP A 685 17.58 3.35 -19.78
CA TRP A 685 18.65 3.08 -20.75
C TRP A 685 19.20 4.41 -21.29
N PRO A 686 20.01 5.14 -20.48
CA PRO A 686 20.54 6.44 -20.85
C PRO A 686 21.54 6.36 -22.03
N PRO A 687 21.76 7.46 -22.76
CA PRO A 687 22.85 7.54 -23.73
C PRO A 687 24.21 7.33 -23.01
N LEU A 688 24.93 6.27 -23.39
CA LEU A 688 26.14 5.84 -22.68
C LEU A 688 27.30 6.85 -22.79
N GLU A 689 27.28 7.71 -23.81
CA GLU A 689 28.19 8.83 -24.00
C GLU A 689 27.98 9.98 -22.99
N GLN A 690 26.82 10.06 -22.33
CA GLN A 690 26.54 11.04 -21.29
C GLN A 690 27.00 10.58 -19.89
N LYS A 691 27.36 9.30 -19.75
CA LYS A 691 27.86 8.70 -18.50
C LYS A 691 29.20 9.30 -18.09
N GLN A 692 29.33 9.66 -16.82
CA GLN A 692 30.59 10.06 -16.22
C GLN A 692 31.04 9.02 -15.18
N GLY A 693 32.31 8.62 -15.27
CA GLY A 693 32.88 7.56 -14.41
C GLY A 693 32.31 6.16 -14.65
N GLU A 694 32.96 5.15 -14.09
CA GLU A 694 32.50 3.77 -14.12
C GLU A 694 32.39 3.21 -12.71
N LEU A 695 31.39 2.35 -12.48
CA LEU A 695 31.31 1.50 -11.30
C LEU A 695 31.80 0.09 -11.71
N PRO A 696 33.00 -0.33 -11.28
CA PRO A 696 33.59 -1.59 -11.74
C PRO A 696 32.69 -2.80 -11.46
N GLY A 697 32.47 -3.65 -12.46
CA GLY A 697 31.66 -4.86 -12.33
C GLY A 697 30.14 -4.63 -12.24
N LYS A 698 29.65 -3.40 -12.47
CA LYS A 698 28.22 -3.09 -12.54
C LYS A 698 27.74 -2.92 -14.00
N PRO A 699 26.43 -3.04 -14.28
CA PRO A 699 25.87 -2.88 -15.62
C PRO A 699 26.17 -1.52 -16.28
N ALA A 700 26.18 -1.47 -17.61
CA ALA A 700 26.56 -0.27 -18.37
C ALA A 700 25.77 1.00 -18.00
N TYR A 701 24.48 0.85 -17.66
CA TYR A 701 23.56 1.92 -17.23
C TYR A 701 23.83 2.49 -15.81
N THR A 702 24.84 1.99 -15.10
CA THR A 702 25.25 2.48 -13.77
C THR A 702 26.47 3.41 -13.88
N GLY A 703 26.60 4.41 -12.99
CA GLY A 703 27.58 5.49 -13.09
C GLY A 703 26.97 6.85 -12.77
N LYS A 704 27.70 7.94 -13.06
CA LYS A 704 27.25 9.32 -12.79
C LYS A 704 26.51 9.88 -14.01
N PHE A 705 25.31 10.42 -13.79
CA PHE A 705 24.42 10.96 -14.82
C PHE A 705 23.73 12.23 -14.33
N HIS A 706 23.21 13.02 -15.27
CA HIS A 706 22.24 14.06 -14.96
C HIS A 706 20.85 13.56 -15.34
N ASP A 707 19.82 13.88 -14.54
CA ASP A 707 18.43 13.66 -14.96
C ASP A 707 17.97 14.73 -15.98
N GLY A 708 16.72 14.64 -16.45
CA GLY A 708 16.19 15.61 -17.41
C GLY A 708 16.10 17.05 -16.89
N PHE A 709 16.24 17.27 -15.58
CA PHE A 709 16.31 18.59 -14.95
C PHE A 709 17.74 19.09 -14.71
N GLY A 710 18.75 18.28 -15.05
CA GLY A 710 20.15 18.59 -14.78
C GLY A 710 20.60 18.28 -13.34
N ASN A 711 19.78 17.58 -12.54
CA ASN A 711 20.18 17.18 -11.19
C ASN A 711 21.26 16.10 -11.26
N LYS A 712 22.27 16.18 -10.38
CA LYS A 712 23.35 15.19 -10.29
C LYS A 712 22.85 13.92 -9.59
N MET A 713 23.02 12.76 -10.23
CA MET A 713 22.73 11.45 -9.63
C MET A 713 23.78 10.39 -10.04
N THR A 714 24.26 9.60 -9.08
CA THR A 714 24.97 8.35 -9.39
C THR A 714 23.97 7.20 -9.30
N VAL A 715 23.82 6.44 -10.39
CA VAL A 715 22.92 5.26 -10.46
C VAL A 715 23.73 4.00 -10.14
N HIS A 716 23.34 3.25 -9.10
CA HIS A 716 24.05 2.06 -8.63
C HIS A 716 23.35 0.73 -8.97
N ALA A 717 22.02 0.74 -9.07
CA ALA A 717 21.19 -0.41 -9.45
C ALA A 717 19.84 0.08 -10.00
N VAL A 718 19.29 -0.60 -11.01
CA VAL A 718 17.94 -0.35 -11.57
C VAL A 718 17.30 -1.66 -12.01
N ALA A 719 16.05 -1.91 -11.60
CA ALA A 719 15.27 -3.10 -11.98
C ALA A 719 14.56 -2.87 -13.33
N ASN A 720 15.32 -2.73 -14.41
CA ASN A 720 14.78 -2.48 -15.75
C ASN A 720 13.80 -3.60 -16.21
N PRO A 721 12.64 -3.25 -16.82
CA PRO A 721 11.70 -4.22 -17.39
C PRO A 721 12.37 -5.18 -18.38
N LYS A 722 12.07 -6.46 -18.31
CA LYS A 722 12.64 -7.48 -19.21
C LYS A 722 11.74 -8.70 -19.30
N LYS A 723 11.78 -9.40 -20.43
CA LYS A 723 11.06 -10.68 -20.58
C LYS A 723 11.57 -11.72 -19.59
N THR A 724 10.68 -12.21 -18.74
CA THR A 724 10.96 -13.19 -17.68
C THR A 724 10.61 -14.61 -18.07
N GLY A 725 9.70 -14.79 -19.04
CA GLY A 725 9.12 -16.08 -19.39
C GLY A 725 8.14 -16.64 -18.36
N GLN A 726 7.67 -15.81 -17.42
CA GLN A 726 6.61 -16.14 -16.47
C GLN A 726 5.27 -15.58 -16.95
N GLU A 727 4.17 -16.30 -16.70
CA GLU A 727 2.82 -15.87 -17.07
C GLU A 727 1.97 -15.50 -15.85
N PRO A 728 1.18 -14.40 -15.89
CA PRO A 728 0.98 -13.53 -17.05
C PRO A 728 2.13 -12.53 -17.26
N ALA A 729 2.65 -12.45 -18.49
CA ALA A 729 3.75 -11.54 -18.86
C ALA A 729 3.45 -10.06 -18.50
N LEU A 730 2.17 -9.65 -18.53
CA LEU A 730 1.71 -8.31 -18.12
C LEU A 730 2.20 -7.89 -16.72
N ILE A 731 2.39 -8.85 -15.80
CA ILE A 731 2.85 -8.58 -14.44
C ILE A 731 4.35 -8.82 -14.33
N HIS A 732 4.81 -9.98 -14.77
CA HIS A 732 6.17 -10.43 -14.45
C HIS A 732 7.26 -9.74 -15.28
N ASP A 733 6.96 -9.35 -16.53
CA ASP A 733 7.93 -8.68 -17.38
C ASP A 733 8.14 -7.18 -17.04
N ARG A 734 7.27 -6.63 -16.17
CA ARG A 734 7.26 -5.21 -15.75
C ARG A 734 7.99 -4.94 -14.43
N SER A 735 8.94 -5.79 -14.04
CA SER A 735 9.75 -5.64 -12.82
C SER A 735 8.96 -5.45 -11.51
N THR A 736 7.81 -6.13 -11.40
CA THR A 736 6.96 -6.07 -10.21
C THR A 736 7.58 -6.80 -9.01
N GLY A 737 7.42 -6.25 -7.80
CA GLY A 737 8.17 -6.74 -6.64
C GLY A 737 7.83 -6.10 -5.30
N TYR A 738 8.76 -6.29 -4.36
CA TYR A 738 8.81 -5.58 -3.07
C TYR A 738 10.27 -5.35 -2.65
N GLY A 739 10.51 -4.39 -1.76
CA GLY A 739 11.82 -4.11 -1.18
C GLY A 739 11.95 -4.61 0.27
N ILE A 740 13.18 -4.86 0.72
CA ILE A 740 13.53 -5.02 2.14
C ILE A 740 14.70 -4.08 2.45
N VAL A 741 14.64 -3.35 3.56
CA VAL A 741 15.75 -2.55 4.08
C VAL A 741 16.14 -3.06 5.46
N ILE A 742 17.41 -3.39 5.66
CA ILE A 742 17.98 -3.87 6.91
C ILE A 742 18.88 -2.77 7.49
N PHE A 743 18.51 -2.24 8.65
CA PHE A 743 19.28 -1.26 9.40
C PHE A 743 20.11 -1.98 10.47
N ASP A 744 21.44 -2.00 10.33
CA ASP A 744 22.36 -2.54 11.33
C ASP A 744 22.88 -1.42 12.24
N LYS A 745 22.36 -1.36 13.47
CA LYS A 745 22.70 -0.32 14.44
C LYS A 745 24.11 -0.48 15.02
N VAL A 746 24.74 -1.64 14.87
CA VAL A 746 26.09 -1.95 15.40
C VAL A 746 27.16 -1.61 14.37
N GLN A 747 27.01 -2.13 13.14
CA GLN A 747 27.90 -1.84 12.01
C GLN A 747 27.66 -0.46 11.39
N LYS A 748 26.53 0.18 11.73
CA LYS A 748 26.06 1.44 11.15
C LYS A 748 25.91 1.35 9.63
N THR A 749 25.29 0.27 9.16
CA THR A 749 25.05 0.01 7.73
C THR A 749 23.57 -0.12 7.40
N MET A 750 23.22 0.20 6.16
CA MET A 750 21.90 -0.01 5.57
C MET A 750 22.05 -0.94 4.37
N SER A 751 21.41 -2.09 4.41
CA SER A 751 21.33 -3.03 3.28
C SER A 751 19.95 -2.94 2.63
N MET A 752 19.93 -2.70 1.33
CA MET A 752 18.72 -2.65 0.50
C MET A 752 18.66 -3.92 -0.34
N GLU A 753 17.50 -4.58 -0.34
CA GLU A 753 17.17 -5.76 -1.15
C GLU A 753 15.97 -5.43 -2.06
N CYS A 754 15.95 -5.99 -3.26
CA CYS A 754 14.87 -5.78 -4.22
C CYS A 754 14.45 -7.12 -4.85
N TRP A 755 13.21 -7.55 -4.60
CA TRP A 755 12.74 -8.90 -4.88
C TRP A 755 11.63 -8.92 -5.95
N PRO A 756 11.74 -9.71 -7.03
CA PRO A 756 10.62 -9.97 -7.92
C PRO A 756 9.49 -10.66 -7.17
N ARG A 757 8.23 -10.24 -7.34
CA ARG A 757 7.09 -10.71 -6.52
C ARG A 757 6.88 -12.23 -6.54
N TYR A 758 7.20 -12.87 -7.67
CA TYR A 758 7.07 -14.31 -7.87
C TYR A 758 8.21 -15.13 -7.23
N MET A 759 9.27 -14.47 -6.72
CA MET A 759 10.44 -15.14 -6.19
C MET A 759 10.24 -15.55 -4.73
N ASP A 760 10.37 -16.85 -4.44
CA ASP A 760 10.38 -17.37 -3.06
C ASP A 760 11.79 -17.23 -2.46
N PRO A 761 12.03 -16.33 -1.47
CA PRO A 761 13.37 -16.05 -0.95
C PRO A 761 13.97 -17.21 -0.15
N GLU A 762 13.15 -18.13 0.39
CA GLU A 762 13.65 -19.32 1.09
C GLU A 762 14.17 -20.39 0.12
N ARG A 763 13.66 -20.38 -1.12
CA ARG A 763 14.05 -21.35 -2.17
C ARG A 763 15.13 -20.80 -3.10
N ASN A 764 15.13 -19.49 -3.32
CA ASN A 764 16.03 -18.78 -4.22
C ASN A 764 16.61 -17.56 -3.49
N PRO A 765 17.53 -17.74 -2.52
CA PRO A 765 18.09 -16.63 -1.74
C PRO A 765 18.88 -15.61 -2.58
N ASP A 766 19.39 -16.02 -3.74
CA ASP A 766 20.07 -15.15 -4.71
C ASP A 766 19.10 -14.58 -5.79
N GLY A 767 17.79 -14.75 -5.62
CA GLY A 767 16.77 -14.44 -6.63
C GLY A 767 16.35 -12.96 -6.74
N GLN A 768 17.16 -12.04 -6.22
CA GLN A 768 16.91 -10.60 -6.29
C GLN A 768 17.05 -10.05 -7.71
N PHE A 769 16.60 -8.81 -7.93
CA PHE A 769 16.93 -8.09 -9.16
C PHE A 769 18.44 -7.82 -9.25
N GLU A 770 18.95 -7.71 -10.48
CA GLU A 770 20.37 -7.51 -10.75
C GLU A 770 20.88 -6.18 -10.15
N GLY A 771 21.97 -6.25 -9.39
CA GLY A 771 22.55 -5.10 -8.70
C GLY A 771 22.29 -5.07 -7.20
N TRP A 772 21.30 -5.84 -6.71
CA TRP A 772 20.99 -6.06 -5.29
C TRP A 772 21.51 -7.43 -4.79
N PRO A 773 21.69 -7.62 -3.47
CA PRO A 773 21.56 -6.61 -2.41
C PRO A 773 22.67 -5.56 -2.50
N MET A 774 22.41 -4.37 -1.97
CA MET A 774 23.38 -3.28 -1.88
C MET A 774 23.46 -2.76 -0.44
N THR A 775 24.68 -2.64 0.10
CA THR A 775 24.93 -2.16 1.46
C THR A 775 25.74 -0.86 1.43
N ILE A 776 25.32 0.12 2.21
CA ILE A 776 26.02 1.40 2.44
C ILE A 776 26.31 1.60 3.94
N SER A 777 27.28 2.43 4.27
CA SER A 777 27.50 2.95 5.63
C SER A 777 26.56 4.12 5.93
N GLN A 778 26.31 4.41 7.20
CA GLN A 778 25.57 5.60 7.64
C GLN A 778 26.26 6.90 7.20
N GLN A 779 27.60 6.93 7.20
CA GLN A 779 28.34 8.14 6.83
C GLN A 779 28.29 8.41 5.31
N ASP A 780 27.96 7.40 4.50
CA ASP A 780 27.81 7.52 3.05
C ASP A 780 26.58 8.36 2.67
N ASN A 781 25.64 8.59 3.59
CA ASN A 781 24.49 9.48 3.39
C ASN A 781 24.79 10.98 3.64
N TYR A 782 26.04 11.32 3.97
CA TYR A 782 26.51 12.72 3.94
C TYR A 782 27.47 12.93 2.77
N ALA A 783 28.48 12.05 2.65
CA ALA A 783 29.46 11.85 1.56
C ALA A 783 30.23 13.06 0.97
N LYS A 784 29.82 14.31 1.23
CA LYS A 784 30.56 15.52 0.86
C LYS A 784 32.02 15.44 1.30
N ALA A 785 32.93 15.77 0.39
CA ALA A 785 34.36 15.70 0.64
C ALA A 785 34.78 16.63 1.80
N SER A 786 35.32 16.05 2.88
CA SER A 786 35.85 16.80 4.01
C SER A 786 37.21 17.42 3.68
N ILE A 787 37.45 18.66 4.12
CA ILE A 787 38.78 19.28 4.03
C ILE A 787 39.73 18.81 5.16
N GLY A 788 39.18 18.09 6.15
CA GLY A 788 39.89 17.54 7.29
C GLY A 788 38.97 17.39 8.50
N TYR A 789 39.56 17.38 9.69
CA TYR A 789 38.90 17.03 10.94
C TYR A 789 39.08 18.10 12.04
N LEU A 790 38.13 18.16 12.96
CA LEU A 790 38.32 18.78 14.27
C LEU A 790 39.15 17.85 15.19
N PRO A 791 39.65 18.35 16.34
CA PRO A 791 40.29 17.52 17.35
C PRO A 791 39.45 16.30 17.74
N GLU A 792 40.13 15.18 18.05
CA GLU A 792 39.50 13.92 18.44
C GLU A 792 38.75 14.04 19.75
N LEU A 793 37.47 13.69 19.75
CA LEU A 793 36.67 13.55 20.96
C LEU A 793 36.95 12.18 21.57
N ASP A 794 37.49 12.15 22.78
CA ASP A 794 37.54 10.95 23.61
C ASP A 794 36.18 10.76 24.29
N LEU A 795 35.44 9.76 23.83
CA LEU A 795 34.08 9.42 24.24
C LEU A 795 34.04 8.12 25.06
N ARG A 796 35.17 7.68 25.63
CA ARG A 796 35.28 6.38 26.35
C ARG A 796 34.37 6.25 27.58
N GLU A 797 33.94 7.37 28.16
CA GLU A 797 33.01 7.43 29.31
C GLU A 797 31.53 7.54 28.90
N TRP A 798 31.23 7.64 27.60
CA TRP A 798 29.89 7.90 27.06
C TRP A 798 29.26 6.64 26.47
N ASN A 799 27.96 6.46 26.70
CA ASN A 799 27.15 5.40 26.12
C ASN A 799 26.31 5.93 24.95
N LYS A 800 26.79 5.67 23.72
CA LYS A 800 26.15 6.11 22.48
C LYS A 800 25.80 7.62 22.47
N PRO A 801 26.77 8.54 22.66
CA PRO A 801 26.47 9.97 22.68
C PRO A 801 25.98 10.47 21.31
N VAL A 802 25.20 11.54 21.33
CA VAL A 802 24.93 12.36 20.14
C VAL A 802 26.04 13.41 20.04
N VAL A 803 26.60 13.57 18.84
CA VAL A 803 27.55 14.63 18.52
C VAL A 803 26.93 15.53 17.45
N GLN A 804 26.81 16.83 17.75
CA GLN A 804 26.46 17.86 16.77
C GLN A 804 27.66 18.76 16.47
N VAL A 805 27.78 19.17 15.21
CA VAL A 805 28.78 20.15 14.74
C VAL A 805 28.04 21.36 14.17
N ILE A 806 28.39 22.55 14.63
CA ILE A 806 27.75 23.82 14.28
C ILE A 806 28.84 24.82 13.86
N ASP A 807 28.64 25.51 12.73
CA ASP A 807 29.50 26.60 12.26
C ASP A 807 29.30 27.83 13.17
N GLU A 808 30.35 28.32 13.83
CA GLU A 808 30.20 29.43 14.80
C GLU A 808 29.94 30.79 14.17
N GLU A 809 30.28 30.96 12.88
CA GLU A 809 30.11 32.23 12.16
C GLU A 809 28.65 32.40 11.71
N THR A 810 28.02 31.32 11.26
CA THR A 810 26.64 31.33 10.75
C THR A 810 25.60 30.83 11.74
N GLY A 811 26.01 30.06 12.75
CA GLY A 811 25.11 29.32 13.64
C GLY A 811 24.45 28.09 12.97
N GLU A 812 24.80 27.77 11.73
CA GLU A 812 24.22 26.64 11.01
C GLU A 812 24.72 25.29 11.53
N LEU A 813 23.80 24.35 11.70
CA LEU A 813 24.13 22.94 11.86
C LEU A 813 24.87 22.43 10.62
N VAL A 814 26.04 21.83 10.83
CA VAL A 814 26.78 21.10 9.80
C VAL A 814 26.22 19.67 9.69
N TYR A 815 26.10 18.96 10.82
CA TYR A 815 25.40 17.68 10.98
C TYR A 815 25.17 17.33 12.46
N GLY A 816 24.33 16.32 12.71
CA GLY A 816 24.23 15.60 13.98
C GLY A 816 24.30 14.08 13.79
N LEU A 817 24.97 13.35 14.68
CA LEU A 817 25.15 11.90 14.57
C LEU A 817 25.13 11.20 15.94
N ARG A 818 24.44 10.05 16.03
CA ARG A 818 24.56 9.11 17.15
C ARG A 818 25.82 8.25 16.99
N VAL A 819 26.89 8.63 17.70
CA VAL A 819 28.21 7.98 17.67
C VAL A 819 28.21 6.75 18.59
N ARG A 820 28.88 5.66 18.21
CA ARG A 820 29.12 4.47 19.07
C ARG A 820 30.61 4.25 19.35
N GLU A 821 31.46 4.94 18.59
CA GLU A 821 32.91 4.88 18.63
C GLU A 821 33.46 5.54 19.89
N LYS A 822 34.46 4.91 20.50
CA LYS A 822 35.12 5.41 21.72
C LYS A 822 35.95 6.67 21.50
N ASN A 823 36.45 6.85 20.28
CA ASN A 823 37.13 8.04 19.82
C ASN A 823 36.44 8.47 18.52
N PHE A 824 36.10 9.75 18.38
CA PHE A 824 35.42 10.26 17.20
C PHE A 824 36.05 11.57 16.74
N ARG A 825 36.39 11.67 15.45
CA ARG A 825 36.89 12.90 14.82
C ARG A 825 35.79 13.52 13.98
N PRO A 826 35.23 14.67 14.38
CA PRO A 826 34.24 15.36 13.56
C PRO A 826 34.87 15.85 12.25
N ARG A 827 34.21 15.58 11.11
CA ARG A 827 34.62 16.06 9.78
C ARG A 827 34.13 17.50 9.57
N ILE A 828 34.91 18.30 8.85
CA ILE A 828 34.54 19.66 8.46
C ILE A 828 34.78 19.92 6.98
N PHE A 829 34.05 20.91 6.46
CA PHE A 829 33.91 21.18 5.02
C PHE A 829 34.29 22.62 4.63
N LYS A 830 34.67 23.45 5.61
CA LYS A 830 35.20 24.81 5.44
C LYS A 830 36.27 25.04 6.52
N ASP A 831 37.27 25.86 6.22
CA ASP A 831 38.28 26.25 7.21
C ASP A 831 37.74 27.40 8.07
N ARG A 832 37.12 27.02 9.18
CA ARG A 832 36.32 27.88 10.07
C ARG A 832 36.40 27.40 11.51
N LYS A 833 35.80 28.18 12.42
CA LYS A 833 35.59 27.76 13.81
C LYS A 833 34.23 27.09 13.98
N TYR A 834 34.22 26.09 14.85
CA TYR A 834 33.10 25.19 15.07
C TYR A 834 32.81 25.01 16.55
N GLN A 835 31.51 24.96 16.85
CA GLN A 835 30.99 24.52 18.12
C GLN A 835 30.60 23.04 17.99
N VAL A 836 31.08 22.22 18.93
CA VAL A 836 30.70 20.82 19.05
C VAL A 836 29.88 20.62 20.33
N LYS A 837 28.74 19.95 20.20
CA LYS A 837 27.87 19.58 21.33
C LYS A 837 27.86 18.07 21.50
N VAL A 838 27.98 17.59 22.74
CA VAL A 838 27.98 16.16 23.11
C VAL A 838 27.03 15.90 24.28
N TRP A 839 26.12 14.93 24.14
CA TRP A 839 25.19 14.51 25.21
C TRP A 839 24.69 13.06 25.03
N GLU A 840 24.25 12.40 26.12
CA GLU A 840 23.45 11.17 26.04
C GLU A 840 21.96 11.51 25.85
N ALA A 841 21.14 10.58 25.34
CA ALA A 841 19.72 10.86 25.04
C ALA A 841 18.91 11.29 26.27
N ASP A 842 19.34 10.84 27.45
CA ASP A 842 18.67 11.00 28.72
C ASP A 842 19.22 12.21 29.52
N GLU A 843 20.21 12.94 28.97
CA GLU A 843 20.82 14.12 29.56
C GLU A 843 20.22 15.42 28.97
N GLU A 844 19.61 16.27 29.80
CA GLU A 844 18.94 17.51 29.34
C GLU A 844 19.90 18.61 28.84
N VAL A 845 21.19 18.55 29.20
CA VAL A 845 22.14 19.64 28.98
C VAL A 845 23.40 19.15 28.27
N PRO A 846 23.66 19.52 27.00
CA PRO A 846 24.85 19.11 26.29
C PRO A 846 26.11 19.78 26.83
N GLN A 847 27.22 19.06 26.75
CA GLN A 847 28.55 19.64 26.88
C GLN A 847 28.91 20.36 25.58
N ILE A 848 29.43 21.58 25.69
CA ILE A 848 29.67 22.48 24.56
C ILE A 848 31.16 22.83 24.51
N PHE A 849 31.77 22.56 23.36
CA PHE A 849 33.15 22.89 23.03
C PHE A 849 33.13 23.92 21.90
N SER A 850 33.58 25.14 22.17
CA SER A 850 33.57 26.26 21.23
C SER A 850 34.97 26.59 20.71
N GLY A 851 35.04 27.27 19.56
CA GLY A 851 36.28 27.73 18.95
C GLY A 851 37.16 26.63 18.36
N LEU A 852 36.63 25.43 18.13
CA LEU A 852 37.37 24.32 17.53
C LEU A 852 37.65 24.62 16.05
N ALA A 853 38.85 24.30 15.59
CA ALA A 853 39.30 24.54 14.21
C ALA A 853 39.93 23.28 13.62
N LEU A 854 40.31 23.35 12.34
CA LEU A 854 40.97 22.27 11.60
C LEU A 854 42.27 21.80 12.31
N ASP A 855 42.31 20.53 12.71
CA ASP A 855 43.48 19.88 13.30
C ASP A 855 44.45 19.43 12.18
N HIS A 856 45.22 20.38 11.64
CA HIS A 856 46.16 20.14 10.52
C HIS A 856 47.20 19.03 10.77
N GLU A 857 47.49 18.68 12.03
CA GLU A 857 48.43 17.61 12.36
C GLU A 857 47.75 16.27 12.70
N GLU A 858 46.42 16.25 12.80
CA GLU A 858 45.60 15.12 13.29
C GLU A 858 46.06 14.57 14.65
N LYS A 859 46.59 15.42 15.54
CA LYS A 859 47.14 15.03 16.86
C LYS A 859 46.39 15.60 18.05
N ALA A 860 45.49 16.57 17.84
CA ALA A 860 44.74 17.15 18.93
C ALA A 860 43.67 16.19 19.44
N SER A 861 43.56 16.04 20.76
CA SER A 861 42.53 15.25 21.41
C SER A 861 41.91 16.05 22.56
N LEU A 862 40.59 16.00 22.67
CA LEU A 862 39.76 16.62 23.68
C LEU A 862 39.16 15.51 24.55
N PHE A 863 39.54 15.48 25.82
CA PHE A 863 38.91 14.61 26.80
C PHE A 863 37.52 15.13 27.14
N VAL A 864 36.47 14.43 26.72
CA VAL A 864 35.08 14.77 27.01
C VAL A 864 34.69 14.09 28.32
N ALA A 865 35.13 14.65 29.45
CA ALA A 865 34.83 14.11 30.78
C ALA A 865 33.30 14.05 31.01
N ARG A 866 32.76 12.91 31.43
CA ARG A 866 31.33 12.83 31.77
C ARG A 866 31.05 13.68 33.02
N ARG A 867 29.96 14.47 33.02
CA ARG A 867 29.48 15.13 34.24
C ARG A 867 28.75 14.08 35.09
N ALA A 868 29.15 13.99 36.36
CA ALA A 868 28.60 13.05 37.34
C ALA A 868 27.21 13.48 37.86
#